data_AF-A0A5N5JT51-F1
#
_entry.id   AF-A0A5N5JT51-F1
#
_cell.length_a   1.000
_cell.length_b   1.000
_cell.length_c   1.000
_cell.angle_alpha   90.00
_cell.angle_beta   90.00
_cell.angle_gamma   90.00
#
_symmetry.space_group_name_H-M   'P 1'
#
loop_
_entity.id
_entity.type
_entity.pdbx_description
1 polymer ?
#
loop_
_entity_poly.entity_id
_entity_poly.type
_entity_poly.pdbx_seq_one_letter_code
_entity_poly.pdbx_strand_id
1 'polypeptide(L)'
;MAALECKDSTSTALASILEWYPTVPEPVTDFVHDLVDARSELQPEAEALCSSDRTLSYRELSDLSSRLARQLVAEGVKAEVIVPLFFEKSLWAVVGILGVMKAGGAFLMLDTSLPIGRIKAIVDQTGAGFALTSPKGLEVCGGLVERRRVVDAQSLDNLPQLERAEIRQPTLKPGNAAYLIFTSGSTGTPKGVIIEHSQLATTCVNVGERMGCDSQRRAVQFASYAFDAFISDILPTLIYGGTVCIPSGWERDNDLVGAMCRLGVNAVKITPSLANMLELEKLPALRSLILGGESVPRSLIDKWATKVKMILVYGPTECCIICFTTDCSSHTVVPGEIGQPMGSRGWIVKQGDCTQLADIGEIGELLIEGPVVGRGYLGDAAKTALQFIERPEWMPAGHDRVYRTGDLARYEGDGVVCYAGRADNQVKIRGQRLELEEVERKLIACLSGIDGVAVQHVVVEAVTFAGLSSKQLVGRDVPSVIFSHDDKARFSALVQGLESSMKLVLPSYAVPSVWIPMKTFPYTVSRKIDRKQLRQLVAPLSIRELSVFHSAPEATGSANGITSHTAAEKEAKLIKIWAAVFGADLSTITLQDSFFRMGGDSLLAMRLVSLARQSGLTLTVAGVVGAPTLAALASTATEIVTTAELSPFSLVQHLDIAALRQEGALQCRVANEDLEDLYPCSTMQMHYVTGYPEYERDIAGPWHWQSQQVYRVPPSLDLERFRAVWNAAIQRHQSLRTRLILSAAGVFQVVLRGGSGPSVWEEAQGLEEYLEKDKSCIMGFGDGLVRLALVHAQPSSDRFVAMTMQHIIYDAFSLGILFNELEQDYYGEELPSGPRPKMNRYIQYVTGADKTAALEFWTSYLAGAVTKPLLTFPPDVKLFDLNVSETSLTTKMPEPRTSEATTATIMEVAAGLAIAGRLGCADVVFNSDRSGRNLPVEGIQDLVGPTTLFLPVRIHVDESQTLSDLLRECQAFQNDKLPFEHLGWLELREIDELKPPLRHSLNININTQPLKLIGQRWGLEFVTSHAMCDDPFGINIDIYGDNIKWTVYYDARFFDSATASSLLADIQAAFFLIVNPNRRPNLTVGDVLTAIRSENCRGWKEEEELQSCWSV
;
A
#
# COMPACT_ATOMS: atom_id res chain seq x y z
N MET A 1 -41.21 -58.46 19.49
CA MET A 1 -41.27 -57.44 18.42
C MET A 1 -40.92 -56.06 18.98
N ALA A 2 -39.69 -55.87 19.46
CA ALA A 2 -39.18 -54.56 19.91
C ALA A 2 -37.62 -54.54 19.92
N ALA A 3 -36.99 -55.35 19.07
CA ALA A 3 -35.54 -55.49 19.00
C ALA A 3 -35.03 -55.61 17.55
N LEU A 4 -35.83 -55.19 16.56
CA LEU A 4 -35.51 -55.27 15.14
C LEU A 4 -35.55 -53.92 14.42
N GLU A 5 -35.88 -52.80 15.09
CA GLU A 5 -36.00 -51.48 14.43
C GLU A 5 -34.74 -50.62 14.47
N CYS A 6 -33.63 -51.08 15.07
CA CYS A 6 -32.44 -50.24 15.26
C CYS A 6 -31.30 -50.46 14.24
N LYS A 7 -31.54 -51.21 13.15
CA LYS A 7 -30.54 -51.47 12.09
C LYS A 7 -30.86 -50.81 10.73
N ASP A 8 -32.02 -50.14 10.57
CA ASP A 8 -32.50 -49.64 9.28
C ASP A 8 -32.24 -48.14 9.03
N SER A 9 -31.79 -47.36 10.02
CA SER A 9 -31.62 -45.90 9.82
C SER A 9 -30.39 -45.57 8.98
N THR A 10 -29.26 -46.26 9.20
CA THR A 10 -28.02 -46.08 8.44
C THR A 10 -28.17 -46.46 6.96
N SER A 11 -28.96 -47.50 6.64
CA SER A 11 -29.23 -47.88 5.24
C SER A 11 -30.10 -46.86 4.52
N THR A 12 -30.99 -46.17 5.25
CA THR A 12 -31.91 -45.18 4.68
C THR A 12 -31.19 -43.86 4.40
N ALA A 13 -30.41 -43.34 5.36
CA ALA A 13 -29.61 -42.12 5.16
C ALA A 13 -28.55 -42.30 4.05
N LEU A 14 -27.86 -43.46 4.04
CA LEU A 14 -26.90 -43.79 2.98
C LEU A 14 -27.57 -43.82 1.59
N ALA A 15 -28.73 -44.45 1.48
CA ALA A 15 -29.47 -44.51 0.21
C ALA A 15 -29.87 -43.10 -0.28
N SER A 16 -30.38 -42.24 0.61
CA SER A 16 -30.73 -40.85 0.26
C SER A 16 -29.52 -40.05 -0.20
N ILE A 17 -28.38 -40.14 0.50
CA ILE A 17 -27.16 -39.41 0.10
C ILE A 17 -26.65 -39.89 -1.26
N LEU A 18 -26.73 -41.19 -1.55
CA LEU A 18 -26.35 -41.74 -2.84
C LEU A 18 -27.36 -41.46 -3.96
N GLU A 19 -28.62 -41.22 -3.62
CA GLU A 19 -29.61 -40.73 -4.57
C GLU A 19 -29.33 -39.27 -4.96
N TRP A 20 -29.02 -38.41 -3.97
CA TRP A 20 -28.70 -37.00 -4.23
C TRP A 20 -27.33 -36.81 -4.90
N TYR A 21 -26.33 -37.60 -4.49
CA TYR A 21 -24.94 -37.49 -4.91
C TYR A 21 -24.35 -38.85 -5.31
N PRO A 22 -24.82 -39.44 -6.43
CA PRO A 22 -24.50 -40.82 -6.81
C PRO A 22 -23.02 -41.03 -7.16
N THR A 23 -22.34 -40.00 -7.65
CA THR A 23 -20.95 -40.10 -8.14
C THR A 23 -20.09 -39.00 -7.56
N VAL A 24 -18.87 -39.36 -7.13
CA VAL A 24 -17.78 -38.39 -6.92
C VAL A 24 -17.10 -38.18 -8.28
N PRO A 25 -16.87 -36.94 -8.73
CA PRO A 25 -16.19 -36.69 -10.00
C PRO A 25 -14.76 -37.28 -10.02
N GLU A 26 -14.33 -37.78 -11.17
CA GLU A 26 -12.95 -38.23 -11.37
C GLU A 26 -11.96 -37.06 -11.19
N PRO A 27 -10.75 -37.32 -10.67
CA PRO A 27 -9.72 -36.30 -10.54
C PRO A 27 -9.29 -35.78 -11.91
N VAL A 28 -9.13 -34.47 -12.04
CA VAL A 28 -8.47 -33.83 -13.18
C VAL A 28 -6.96 -34.07 -13.05
N THR A 29 -6.37 -34.70 -14.06
CA THR A 29 -4.93 -35.03 -14.09
C THR A 29 -4.09 -34.00 -14.84
N ASP A 30 -4.71 -33.03 -15.49
CA ASP A 30 -4.02 -31.90 -16.12
C ASP A 30 -3.39 -30.97 -15.07
N PHE A 31 -2.38 -30.19 -15.50
CA PHE A 31 -1.77 -29.19 -14.65
C PHE A 31 -2.37 -27.81 -14.93
N VAL A 32 -2.68 -27.05 -13.87
CA VAL A 32 -3.30 -25.72 -14.01
C VAL A 32 -2.47 -24.78 -14.89
N HIS A 33 -1.14 -24.83 -14.82
CA HIS A 33 -0.30 -23.99 -15.68
C HIS A 33 -0.40 -24.38 -17.17
N ASP A 34 -0.58 -25.67 -17.49
CA ASP A 34 -0.82 -26.13 -18.87
C ASP A 34 -2.21 -25.69 -19.36
N LEU A 35 -3.22 -25.72 -18.49
CA LEU A 35 -4.56 -25.21 -18.81
C LEU A 35 -4.54 -23.70 -19.10
N VAL A 36 -3.72 -22.93 -18.41
CA VAL A 36 -3.50 -21.50 -18.69
C VAL A 36 -2.75 -21.30 -20.01
N ASP A 37 -1.73 -22.11 -20.30
CA ASP A 37 -1.00 -22.07 -21.57
C ASP A 37 -1.89 -22.41 -22.76
N ALA A 38 -2.77 -23.41 -22.63
CA ALA A 38 -3.76 -23.74 -23.64
C ALA A 38 -4.68 -22.53 -23.94
N ARG A 39 -5.00 -21.70 -22.93
CA ARG A 39 -5.72 -20.43 -23.17
C ARG A 39 -4.87 -19.40 -23.88
N SER A 40 -3.58 -19.33 -23.59
CA SER A 40 -2.66 -18.47 -24.35
C SER A 40 -2.55 -18.85 -25.82
N GLU A 41 -2.73 -20.12 -26.18
CA GLU A 41 -2.76 -20.53 -27.59
C GLU A 41 -4.09 -20.16 -28.27
N LEU A 42 -5.21 -20.23 -27.54
CA LEU A 42 -6.54 -19.93 -28.06
C LEU A 42 -6.83 -18.42 -28.18
N GLN A 43 -6.33 -17.61 -27.25
CA GLN A 43 -6.58 -16.17 -27.18
C GLN A 43 -5.33 -15.36 -26.77
N PRO A 44 -4.25 -15.41 -27.56
CA PRO A 44 -2.95 -14.86 -27.18
C PRO A 44 -2.97 -13.36 -26.85
N GLU A 45 -3.76 -12.58 -27.58
CA GLU A 45 -3.84 -11.12 -27.40
C GLU A 45 -4.85 -10.68 -26.33
N ALA A 46 -5.66 -11.60 -25.78
CA ALA A 46 -6.64 -11.25 -24.76
C ALA A 46 -5.94 -10.84 -23.45
N GLU A 47 -6.56 -9.93 -22.71
CA GLU A 47 -6.04 -9.44 -21.43
C GLU A 47 -6.12 -10.54 -20.36
N ALA A 48 -4.97 -10.99 -19.85
CA ALA A 48 -4.89 -11.97 -18.76
C ALA A 48 -4.83 -11.28 -17.41
N LEU A 49 -3.97 -10.25 -17.27
CA LEU A 49 -3.75 -9.50 -16.04
C LEU A 49 -3.90 -8.00 -16.30
N CYS A 50 -4.59 -7.31 -15.40
CA CYS A 50 -4.77 -5.86 -15.46
C CYS A 50 -4.42 -5.27 -14.08
N SER A 51 -3.33 -4.51 -13.99
CA SER A 51 -2.89 -3.83 -12.75
C SER A 51 -3.11 -2.30 -12.84
N SER A 52 -2.83 -1.57 -11.76
CA SER A 52 -2.69 -0.10 -11.82
C SER A 52 -1.59 0.37 -12.77
N ASP A 53 -0.56 -0.44 -12.98
CA ASP A 53 0.70 0.00 -13.59
C ASP A 53 0.86 -0.52 -15.03
N ARG A 54 0.38 -1.73 -15.30
CA ARG A 54 0.51 -2.40 -16.59
C ARG A 54 -0.54 -3.50 -16.76
N THR A 55 -0.88 -3.77 -18.02
CA THR A 55 -1.64 -4.94 -18.47
C THR A 55 -0.72 -5.96 -19.12
N LEU A 56 -0.99 -7.26 -18.91
CA LEU A 56 -0.38 -8.36 -19.66
C LEU A 56 -1.44 -9.17 -20.41
N SER A 57 -1.16 -9.44 -21.68
CA SER A 57 -1.89 -10.42 -22.48
C SER A 57 -1.60 -11.85 -22.03
N TYR A 58 -2.43 -12.82 -22.46
CA TYR A 58 -2.17 -14.24 -22.19
C TYR A 58 -0.82 -14.70 -22.77
N ARG A 59 -0.45 -14.23 -23.97
CA ARG A 59 0.85 -14.54 -24.59
C ARG A 59 2.00 -14.03 -23.75
N GLU A 60 1.96 -12.77 -23.33
CA GLU A 60 3.01 -12.21 -22.49
C GLU A 60 3.11 -12.92 -21.14
N LEU A 61 1.97 -13.25 -20.51
CA LEU A 61 1.95 -14.01 -19.26
C LEU A 61 2.58 -15.39 -19.42
N SER A 62 2.22 -16.11 -20.48
CA SER A 62 2.79 -17.43 -20.78
C SER A 62 4.29 -17.34 -21.06
N ASP A 63 4.73 -16.37 -21.86
CA ASP A 63 6.15 -16.19 -22.19
C ASP A 63 6.98 -15.83 -20.96
N LEU A 64 6.55 -14.85 -20.17
CA LEU A 64 7.27 -14.38 -18.98
C LEU A 64 7.36 -15.48 -17.92
N SER A 65 6.25 -16.17 -17.64
CA SER A 65 6.25 -17.27 -16.66
C SER A 65 7.08 -18.46 -17.13
N SER A 66 7.14 -18.74 -18.43
CA SER A 66 7.98 -19.81 -19.00
C SER A 66 9.47 -19.48 -18.94
N ARG A 67 9.86 -18.23 -19.21
CA ARG A 67 11.25 -17.77 -19.06
C ARG A 67 11.71 -17.87 -17.61
N LEU A 68 10.85 -17.44 -16.68
CA LEU A 68 11.11 -17.58 -15.25
C LEU A 68 11.24 -19.06 -14.87
N ALA A 69 10.34 -19.91 -15.34
CA ALA A 69 10.36 -21.35 -15.06
C ALA A 69 11.67 -22.03 -15.48
N ARG A 70 12.20 -21.73 -16.68
CA ARG A 70 13.52 -22.26 -17.11
C ARG A 70 14.60 -21.87 -16.12
N GLN A 71 14.62 -20.61 -15.71
CA GLN A 71 15.63 -20.10 -14.79
C GLN A 71 15.54 -20.79 -13.42
N LEU A 72 14.32 -21.01 -12.93
CA LEU A 72 14.06 -21.73 -11.69
C LEU A 72 14.51 -23.18 -11.74
N VAL A 73 14.30 -23.87 -12.87
CA VAL A 73 14.82 -25.23 -13.09
C VAL A 73 16.35 -25.23 -13.02
N ALA A 74 17.02 -24.24 -13.62
CA ALA A 74 18.48 -24.11 -13.54
C ALA A 74 19.00 -23.86 -12.11
N GLU A 75 18.18 -23.28 -11.23
CA GLU A 75 18.50 -23.07 -9.80
C GLU A 75 18.16 -24.24 -8.88
N GLY A 76 17.59 -25.31 -9.45
CA GLY A 76 17.26 -26.55 -8.77
C GLY A 76 15.82 -26.68 -8.31
N VAL A 77 14.90 -25.81 -8.77
CA VAL A 77 13.46 -26.01 -8.58
C VAL A 77 13.01 -27.23 -9.39
N LYS A 78 12.27 -28.12 -8.73
CA LYS A 78 11.76 -29.39 -9.28
C LYS A 78 10.57 -29.86 -8.44
N ALA A 79 9.96 -30.98 -8.82
CA ALA A 79 8.91 -31.66 -8.05
C ALA A 79 9.25 -31.75 -6.54
N GLU A 80 8.27 -31.41 -5.70
CA GLU A 80 8.35 -31.38 -4.23
C GLU A 80 9.24 -30.29 -3.61
N VAL A 81 9.91 -29.46 -4.41
CA VAL A 81 10.62 -28.28 -3.88
C VAL A 81 9.64 -27.17 -3.58
N ILE A 82 9.61 -26.73 -2.32
CA ILE A 82 8.80 -25.60 -1.86
C ILE A 82 9.55 -24.30 -2.12
N VAL A 83 8.93 -23.36 -2.83
CA VAL A 83 9.49 -22.03 -3.11
C VAL A 83 8.61 -20.98 -2.40
N PRO A 84 9.10 -20.31 -1.35
CA PRO A 84 8.44 -19.16 -0.76
C PRO A 84 8.45 -17.95 -1.70
N LEU A 85 7.34 -17.25 -1.78
CA LEU A 85 7.12 -16.07 -2.61
C LEU A 85 6.79 -14.86 -1.72
N PHE A 86 7.65 -13.84 -1.74
CA PHE A 86 7.51 -12.59 -1.00
C PHE A 86 7.09 -11.46 -1.94
N PHE A 87 5.78 -11.27 -2.11
CA PHE A 87 5.24 -10.25 -3.01
C PHE A 87 4.10 -9.49 -2.34
N GLU A 88 4.06 -8.19 -2.58
CA GLU A 88 2.85 -7.38 -2.49
C GLU A 88 1.86 -7.71 -3.62
N LYS A 89 0.68 -7.07 -3.61
CA LYS A 89 -0.27 -7.18 -4.73
C LYS A 89 0.33 -6.57 -5.98
N SER A 90 0.67 -7.41 -6.95
CA SER A 90 1.22 -7.03 -8.24
C SER A 90 1.02 -8.15 -9.26
N LEU A 91 1.09 -7.82 -10.55
CA LEU A 91 1.06 -8.81 -11.62
C LEU A 91 2.25 -9.80 -11.55
N TRP A 92 3.39 -9.37 -10.99
CA TRP A 92 4.59 -10.18 -10.85
C TRP A 92 4.40 -11.36 -9.89
N ALA A 93 3.52 -11.21 -8.90
CA ALA A 93 3.14 -12.32 -8.02
C ALA A 93 2.51 -13.47 -8.82
N VAL A 94 1.65 -13.16 -9.80
CA VAL A 94 1.02 -14.16 -10.69
C VAL A 94 2.07 -14.82 -11.60
N VAL A 95 2.96 -14.01 -12.18
CA VAL A 95 4.08 -14.53 -12.99
C VAL A 95 4.96 -15.48 -12.17
N GLY A 96 5.25 -15.13 -10.92
CA GLY A 96 5.99 -15.95 -9.96
C GLY A 96 5.28 -17.27 -9.64
N ILE A 97 3.98 -17.23 -9.35
CA ILE A 97 3.15 -18.42 -9.09
C ILE A 97 3.23 -19.38 -10.28
N LEU A 98 2.93 -18.90 -11.49
CA LEU A 98 2.95 -19.72 -12.70
C LEU A 98 4.36 -20.22 -13.04
N GLY A 99 5.39 -19.37 -12.85
CA GLY A 99 6.78 -19.76 -13.08
C GLY A 99 7.24 -20.89 -12.18
N VAL A 100 6.90 -20.87 -10.89
CA VAL A 100 7.22 -21.95 -9.95
C VAL A 100 6.48 -23.24 -10.33
N MET A 101 5.19 -23.13 -10.65
CA MET A 101 4.39 -24.29 -11.06
C MET A 101 4.94 -24.95 -12.35
N LYS A 102 5.29 -24.14 -13.35
CA LYS A 102 5.91 -24.61 -14.61
C LYS A 102 7.30 -25.21 -14.41
N ALA A 103 8.06 -24.72 -13.43
CA ALA A 103 9.33 -25.33 -13.02
C ALA A 103 9.13 -26.66 -12.25
N GLY A 104 7.89 -27.02 -11.94
CA GLY A 104 7.52 -28.21 -11.19
C GLY A 104 7.61 -28.05 -9.67
N GLY A 105 7.88 -26.85 -9.15
CA GLY A 105 7.92 -26.57 -7.72
C GLY A 105 6.53 -26.30 -7.13
N ALA A 106 6.45 -26.37 -5.80
CA ALA A 106 5.27 -25.97 -5.04
C ALA A 106 5.44 -24.53 -4.54
N PHE A 107 4.51 -23.63 -4.84
CA PHE A 107 4.61 -22.25 -4.36
C PHE A 107 4.05 -22.11 -2.94
N LEU A 108 4.65 -21.22 -2.15
CA LEU A 108 4.13 -20.77 -0.86
C LEU A 108 4.12 -19.25 -0.84
N MET A 109 2.94 -18.65 -1.02
CA MET A 109 2.82 -17.20 -0.89
C MET A 109 2.92 -16.79 0.58
N LEU A 110 3.77 -15.80 0.86
CA LEU A 110 3.92 -15.21 2.19
C LEU A 110 3.42 -13.78 2.18
N ASP A 111 2.48 -13.48 3.07
CA ASP A 111 2.00 -12.11 3.28
C ASP A 111 3.06 -11.34 4.08
N THR A 112 3.70 -10.37 3.42
CA THR A 112 4.78 -9.55 3.99
C THR A 112 4.33 -8.62 5.10
N SER A 113 3.01 -8.47 5.33
CA SER A 113 2.45 -7.72 6.46
C SER A 113 2.40 -8.53 7.77
N LEU A 114 2.67 -9.84 7.73
CA LEU A 114 2.68 -10.68 8.93
C LEU A 114 3.91 -10.40 9.81
N PRO A 115 3.82 -10.60 11.14
CA PRO A 115 4.98 -10.45 12.01
C PRO A 115 6.14 -11.34 11.58
N ILE A 116 7.36 -10.77 11.52
CA ILE A 116 8.55 -11.44 10.99
C ILE A 116 8.84 -12.79 11.67
N GLY A 117 8.62 -12.89 12.98
CA GLY A 117 8.80 -14.13 13.73
C GLY A 117 7.87 -15.26 13.28
N ARG A 118 6.64 -14.92 12.83
CA ARG A 118 5.69 -15.89 12.27
C ARG A 118 6.14 -16.33 10.87
N ILE A 119 6.57 -15.40 10.03
CA ILE A 119 7.10 -15.70 8.68
C ILE A 119 8.32 -16.61 8.81
N LYS A 120 9.25 -16.28 9.71
CA LYS A 120 10.42 -17.11 10.00
C LYS A 120 10.03 -18.53 10.40
N ALA A 121 9.09 -18.70 11.33
CA ALA A 121 8.65 -20.03 11.77
C ALA A 121 8.07 -20.86 10.61
N ILE A 122 7.35 -20.23 9.68
CA ILE A 122 6.83 -20.87 8.48
C ILE A 122 7.97 -21.29 7.55
N VAL A 123 8.89 -20.38 7.24
CA VAL A 123 10.06 -20.65 6.37
C VAL A 123 10.92 -21.77 6.95
N ASP A 124 11.23 -21.72 8.24
CA ASP A 124 11.99 -22.76 8.94
C ASP A 124 11.32 -24.14 8.81
N GLN A 125 9.99 -24.21 8.94
CA GLN A 125 9.23 -25.46 8.81
C GLN A 125 9.27 -26.04 7.39
N THR A 126 9.37 -25.18 6.36
CA THR A 126 9.51 -25.63 4.96
C THR A 126 10.90 -26.15 4.62
N GLY A 127 11.94 -25.72 5.36
CA GLY A 127 13.34 -25.96 4.99
C GLY A 127 13.71 -25.36 3.63
N ALA A 128 12.98 -24.36 3.15
CA ALA A 128 13.21 -23.75 1.84
C ALA A 128 14.55 -23.00 1.80
N GLY A 129 15.46 -23.43 0.93
CA GLY A 129 16.74 -22.77 0.69
C GLY A 129 16.75 -21.80 -0.49
N PHE A 130 15.60 -21.55 -1.11
CA PHE A 130 15.44 -20.66 -2.26
C PHE A 130 14.07 -19.98 -2.26
N ALA A 131 14.02 -18.66 -2.50
CA ALA A 131 12.78 -17.87 -2.54
C ALA A 131 12.70 -16.95 -3.76
N LEU A 132 11.47 -16.60 -4.14
CA LEU A 132 11.18 -15.52 -5.08
C LEU A 132 10.68 -14.30 -4.31
N THR A 133 11.02 -13.10 -4.79
CA THR A 133 10.61 -11.86 -4.15
C THR A 133 10.35 -10.76 -5.18
N SER A 134 9.46 -9.83 -4.88
CA SER A 134 9.48 -8.52 -5.54
C SER A 134 10.63 -7.66 -5.00
N PRO A 135 10.94 -6.50 -5.63
CA PRO A 135 11.85 -5.52 -5.04
C PRO A 135 11.44 -5.08 -3.63
N LYS A 136 10.14 -4.90 -3.38
CA LYS A 136 9.62 -4.54 -2.05
C LYS A 136 9.67 -5.70 -1.04
N GLY A 137 9.42 -6.92 -1.49
CA GLY A 137 9.47 -8.11 -0.64
C GLY A 137 10.89 -8.47 -0.17
N LEU A 138 11.91 -7.90 -0.81
CA LEU A 138 13.32 -8.16 -0.52
C LEU A 138 13.67 -7.83 0.93
N GLU A 139 13.06 -6.76 1.45
CA GLU A 139 13.18 -6.32 2.84
C GLU A 139 12.86 -7.43 3.84
N VAL A 140 11.72 -8.09 3.65
CA VAL A 140 11.21 -9.12 4.56
C VAL A 140 11.93 -10.45 4.34
N CYS A 141 12.31 -10.74 3.09
CA CYS A 141 13.05 -11.95 2.73
C CYS A 141 14.49 -11.95 3.28
N GLY A 142 15.09 -10.76 3.43
CA GLY A 142 16.46 -10.54 3.92
C GLY A 142 16.72 -11.15 5.31
N GLY A 143 17.44 -12.28 5.34
CA GLY A 143 17.77 -13.01 6.57
C GLY A 143 16.85 -14.18 6.92
N LEU A 144 15.81 -14.46 6.10
CA LEU A 144 14.95 -15.65 6.26
C LEU A 144 15.36 -16.80 5.33
N VAL A 145 15.78 -16.49 4.11
CA VAL A 145 16.17 -17.48 3.09
C VAL A 145 17.52 -17.10 2.48
N GLU A 146 18.42 -18.07 2.34
CA GLU A 146 19.80 -17.86 1.89
C GLU A 146 19.88 -17.40 0.42
N ARG A 147 19.24 -18.15 -0.50
CA ARG A 147 19.20 -17.81 -1.93
C ARG A 147 17.86 -17.19 -2.30
N ARG A 148 17.89 -16.10 -3.06
CA ARG A 148 16.67 -15.40 -3.47
C ARG A 148 16.80 -14.82 -4.87
N ARG A 149 15.66 -14.68 -5.55
CA ARG A 149 15.58 -14.00 -6.84
C ARG A 149 14.49 -12.93 -6.83
N VAL A 150 14.88 -11.72 -7.22
CA VAL A 150 13.96 -10.62 -7.49
C VAL A 150 13.24 -10.87 -8.82
N VAL A 151 11.93 -10.66 -8.84
CA VAL A 151 11.06 -10.76 -10.02
C VAL A 151 10.28 -9.45 -10.18
N ASP A 152 10.54 -8.78 -11.29
CA ASP A 152 9.96 -7.51 -11.74
C ASP A 152 10.09 -7.41 -13.27
N ALA A 153 9.72 -6.26 -13.86
CA ALA A 153 9.86 -6.06 -15.30
C ALA A 153 11.30 -6.24 -15.79
N GLN A 154 12.25 -5.55 -15.16
CA GLN A 154 13.64 -5.51 -15.60
C GLN A 154 14.33 -6.88 -15.51
N SER A 155 14.13 -7.60 -14.40
CA SER A 155 14.72 -8.93 -14.20
C SER A 155 14.19 -9.96 -15.19
N LEU A 156 12.92 -9.89 -15.58
CA LEU A 156 12.31 -10.79 -16.55
C LEU A 156 12.65 -10.44 -18.01
N ASP A 157 12.76 -9.15 -18.34
CA ASP A 157 13.18 -8.68 -19.67
C ASP A 157 14.63 -9.08 -19.97
N ASN A 158 15.48 -9.16 -18.94
CA ASN A 158 16.86 -9.64 -19.04
C ASN A 158 16.98 -11.17 -19.24
N LEU A 159 15.89 -11.93 -19.09
CA LEU A 159 15.92 -13.37 -19.34
C LEU A 159 15.92 -13.65 -20.84
N PRO A 160 16.74 -14.60 -21.33
CA PRO A 160 16.81 -14.88 -22.75
C PRO A 160 15.45 -15.34 -23.28
N GLN A 161 15.08 -14.88 -24.47
CA GLN A 161 13.93 -15.41 -25.18
C GLN A 161 14.08 -16.94 -25.35
N LEU A 162 12.94 -17.63 -25.28
CA LEU A 162 12.88 -19.07 -25.40
C LEU A 162 12.24 -19.44 -26.73
N GLU A 163 12.89 -20.33 -27.48
CA GLU A 163 12.18 -21.06 -28.52
C GLU A 163 11.30 -22.13 -27.85
N ARG A 164 10.05 -22.29 -28.30
CA ARG A 164 9.05 -23.21 -27.70
C ARG A 164 9.55 -24.66 -27.55
N ALA A 165 10.52 -25.09 -28.38
CA ALA A 165 11.09 -26.42 -28.34
C ALA A 165 12.12 -26.66 -27.21
N GLU A 166 12.58 -25.61 -26.51
CA GLU A 166 13.65 -25.69 -25.50
C GLU A 166 13.16 -25.92 -24.06
N ILE A 167 11.85 -25.90 -23.82
CA ILE A 167 11.28 -26.14 -22.48
C ILE A 167 11.24 -27.64 -22.23
N ARG A 168 12.31 -28.20 -21.65
CA ARG A 168 12.24 -29.56 -21.08
C ARG A 168 11.27 -29.52 -19.90
N GLN A 169 10.09 -30.11 -20.08
CA GLN A 169 9.16 -30.24 -18.96
C GLN A 169 9.78 -31.14 -17.88
N PRO A 170 9.82 -30.68 -16.61
CA PRO A 170 10.22 -31.53 -15.51
C PRO A 170 9.27 -32.74 -15.42
N THR A 171 9.75 -33.88 -14.93
CA THR A 171 8.88 -35.04 -14.68
C THR A 171 7.94 -34.75 -13.51
N LEU A 172 6.83 -34.08 -13.80
CA LEU A 172 5.79 -33.71 -12.85
C LEU A 172 4.66 -34.75 -12.88
N LYS A 173 4.12 -35.10 -11.72
CA LYS A 173 3.00 -36.02 -11.58
C LYS A 173 1.80 -35.30 -10.94
N PRO A 174 0.56 -35.71 -11.23
CA PRO A 174 -0.64 -35.10 -10.63
C PRO A 174 -0.66 -35.15 -9.09
N GLY A 175 0.04 -36.12 -8.49
CA GLY A 175 0.18 -36.25 -7.04
C GLY A 175 1.33 -35.44 -6.43
N ASN A 176 2.07 -34.64 -7.21
CA ASN A 176 3.10 -33.75 -6.65
C ASN A 176 2.48 -32.49 -6.03
N ALA A 177 3.17 -31.94 -5.02
CA ALA A 177 2.72 -30.72 -4.35
C ALA A 177 2.70 -29.53 -5.32
N ALA A 178 1.57 -28.82 -5.37
CA ALA A 178 1.37 -27.61 -6.17
C ALA A 178 1.52 -26.35 -5.33
N TYR A 179 0.99 -26.35 -4.10
CA TYR A 179 1.14 -25.23 -3.18
C TYR A 179 0.99 -25.65 -1.71
N LEU A 180 1.39 -24.74 -0.83
CA LEU A 180 1.14 -24.85 0.60
C LEU A 180 0.46 -23.58 1.14
N ILE A 181 -0.41 -23.77 2.14
CA ILE A 181 -0.98 -22.68 2.95
C ILE A 181 -0.83 -23.03 4.42
N PHE A 182 -0.40 -22.05 5.22
CA PHE A 182 -0.22 -22.23 6.65
C PHE A 182 -1.42 -21.69 7.43
N THR A 183 -2.00 -22.55 8.25
CA THR A 183 -3.14 -22.20 9.12
C THR A 183 -2.72 -22.20 10.59
N SER A 184 -3.54 -21.58 11.45
CA SER A 184 -3.38 -21.64 12.90
C SER A 184 -3.41 -23.09 13.42
N GLY A 185 -2.53 -23.40 14.37
CA GLY A 185 -2.42 -24.74 14.97
C GLY A 185 -2.80 -24.74 16.44
N SER A 186 -3.51 -25.79 16.89
CA SER A 186 -3.87 -26.01 18.29
C SER A 186 -2.69 -26.16 19.25
N THR A 187 -1.44 -26.26 18.76
CA THR A 187 -0.20 -26.24 19.57
C THR A 187 0.47 -24.87 19.62
N GLY A 188 -0.04 -23.87 18.88
CA GLY A 188 0.54 -22.53 18.77
C GLY A 188 1.61 -22.37 17.69
N THR A 189 1.91 -23.46 16.96
CA THR A 189 2.77 -23.46 15.77
C THR A 189 1.90 -23.56 14.52
N PRO A 190 2.13 -22.73 13.47
CA PRO A 190 1.41 -22.84 12.20
C PRO A 190 1.49 -24.25 11.61
N LYS A 191 0.41 -24.72 10.99
CA LYS A 191 0.37 -26.03 10.29
C LYS A 191 0.30 -25.80 8.78
N GLY A 192 1.29 -26.31 8.04
CA GLY A 192 1.33 -26.21 6.58
C GLY A 192 0.47 -27.28 5.94
N VAL A 193 -0.59 -26.90 5.24
CA VAL A 193 -1.45 -27.81 4.45
C VAL A 193 -0.83 -27.98 3.07
N ILE A 194 -0.62 -29.23 2.65
CA ILE A 194 -0.05 -29.55 1.34
C ILE A 194 -1.17 -29.90 0.37
N ILE A 195 -1.23 -29.18 -0.76
CA ILE A 195 -2.18 -29.42 -1.84
C ILE A 195 -1.43 -29.83 -3.11
N GLU A 196 -1.90 -30.88 -3.74
CA GLU A 196 -1.34 -31.51 -4.94
C GLU A 196 -1.92 -30.91 -6.22
N HIS A 197 -1.23 -31.11 -7.35
CA HIS A 197 -1.67 -30.60 -8.64
C HIS A 197 -3.06 -31.09 -9.06
N SER A 198 -3.37 -32.38 -8.87
CA SER A 198 -4.67 -32.95 -9.20
C SER A 198 -5.82 -32.35 -8.38
N GLN A 199 -5.60 -32.12 -7.07
CA GLN A 199 -6.56 -31.46 -6.18
C GLN A 199 -6.83 -30.02 -6.64
N LEU A 200 -5.76 -29.29 -6.96
CA LEU A 200 -5.85 -27.91 -7.43
C LEU A 200 -6.56 -27.84 -8.79
N ALA A 201 -6.19 -28.67 -9.76
CA ALA A 201 -6.80 -28.69 -11.09
C ALA A 201 -8.29 -29.06 -11.02
N THR A 202 -8.62 -30.10 -10.25
CA THR A 202 -10.01 -30.52 -10.03
C THR A 202 -10.84 -29.41 -9.40
N THR A 203 -10.27 -28.71 -8.41
CA THR A 203 -10.93 -27.55 -7.79
C THR A 203 -11.11 -26.43 -8.80
N CYS A 204 -10.06 -26.00 -9.51
CA CYS A 204 -10.13 -24.85 -10.41
C CYS A 204 -11.13 -25.05 -11.56
N VAL A 205 -11.21 -26.25 -12.13
CA VAL A 205 -12.20 -26.58 -13.18
C VAL A 205 -13.62 -26.54 -12.60
N ASN A 206 -13.88 -27.30 -11.53
CA ASN A 206 -15.24 -27.36 -10.97
C ASN A 206 -15.72 -26.01 -10.41
N VAL A 207 -14.84 -25.29 -9.69
CA VAL A 207 -15.11 -23.95 -9.17
C VAL A 207 -15.40 -22.97 -10.30
N GLY A 208 -14.56 -22.97 -11.34
CA GLY A 208 -14.71 -22.04 -12.45
C GLY A 208 -16.07 -22.22 -13.15
N GLU A 209 -16.47 -23.45 -13.42
CA GLU A 209 -17.79 -23.74 -14.00
C GLU A 209 -18.94 -23.27 -13.10
N ARG A 210 -18.93 -23.64 -11.81
CA ARG A 210 -19.99 -23.26 -10.86
C ARG A 210 -20.07 -21.75 -10.63
N MET A 211 -18.91 -21.07 -10.62
CA MET A 211 -18.84 -19.61 -10.51
C MET A 211 -19.26 -18.89 -11.78
N GLY A 212 -19.48 -19.60 -12.90
CA GLY A 212 -19.74 -19.01 -14.20
C GLY A 212 -18.54 -18.22 -14.72
N CYS A 213 -17.33 -18.75 -14.54
CA CYS A 213 -16.14 -18.17 -15.15
C CYS A 213 -16.18 -18.36 -16.67
N ASP A 214 -15.87 -17.29 -17.38
CA ASP A 214 -15.79 -17.24 -18.84
C ASP A 214 -14.74 -16.20 -19.27
N SER A 215 -14.57 -16.00 -20.57
CA SER A 215 -13.60 -15.04 -21.11
C SER A 215 -14.00 -13.58 -20.93
N GLN A 216 -15.24 -13.28 -20.51
CA GLN A 216 -15.70 -11.93 -20.21
C GLN A 216 -15.50 -11.58 -18.74
N ARG A 217 -15.15 -12.56 -17.89
CA ARG A 217 -14.93 -12.35 -16.46
C ARG A 217 -13.74 -11.42 -16.23
N ARG A 218 -13.95 -10.44 -15.35
CA ARG A 218 -12.93 -9.54 -14.79
C ARG A 218 -12.99 -9.66 -13.28
N ALA A 219 -12.12 -10.50 -12.72
CA ALA A 219 -12.13 -10.87 -11.31
C ALA A 219 -11.09 -10.06 -10.54
N VAL A 220 -11.50 -9.39 -9.47
CA VAL A 220 -10.54 -8.68 -8.60
C VAL A 220 -9.73 -9.66 -7.75
N GLN A 221 -8.41 -9.50 -7.73
CA GLN A 221 -7.53 -10.18 -6.79
C GLN A 221 -7.56 -9.39 -5.46
N PHE A 222 -8.44 -9.81 -4.54
CA PHE A 222 -8.61 -9.12 -3.25
C PHE A 222 -8.00 -9.87 -2.08
N ALA A 223 -8.16 -11.20 -2.04
CA ALA A 223 -7.84 -11.99 -0.85
C ALA A 223 -6.35 -11.90 -0.48
N SER A 224 -6.04 -11.90 0.82
CA SER A 224 -4.66 -11.91 1.33
C SER A 224 -3.91 -13.17 0.89
N TYR A 225 -2.60 -13.03 0.70
CA TYR A 225 -1.70 -14.12 0.34
C TYR A 225 -1.44 -15.12 1.47
N ALA A 226 -1.84 -14.81 2.71
CA ALA A 226 -1.73 -15.73 3.83
C ALA A 226 -2.71 -16.91 3.75
N PHE A 227 -3.66 -16.90 2.80
CA PHE A 227 -4.80 -17.83 2.76
C PHE A 227 -5.06 -18.34 1.35
N ASP A 228 -5.64 -19.52 1.21
CA ASP A 228 -5.90 -20.17 -0.07
C ASP A 228 -6.91 -19.41 -0.98
N ALA A 229 -7.69 -18.48 -0.43
CA ALA A 229 -8.74 -17.77 -1.16
C ALA A 229 -8.23 -16.98 -2.37
N PHE A 230 -7.00 -16.42 -2.35
CA PHE A 230 -6.47 -15.69 -3.51
C PHE A 230 -6.29 -16.58 -4.73
N ILE A 231 -6.07 -17.89 -4.53
CA ILE A 231 -5.87 -18.84 -5.61
C ILE A 231 -7.13 -18.93 -6.47
N SER A 232 -8.31 -18.86 -5.85
CA SER A 232 -9.59 -18.84 -6.59
C SER A 232 -9.89 -17.51 -7.29
N ASP A 233 -9.25 -16.41 -6.89
CA ASP A 233 -9.35 -15.13 -7.61
C ASP A 233 -8.57 -15.21 -8.93
N ILE A 234 -7.44 -15.93 -8.92
CA ILE A 234 -6.44 -15.96 -10.00
C ILE A 234 -6.67 -17.14 -10.95
N LEU A 235 -6.49 -18.37 -10.46
CA LEU A 235 -6.29 -19.52 -11.35
C LEU A 235 -7.55 -19.95 -12.12
N PRO A 236 -8.75 -20.07 -11.50
CA PRO A 236 -9.97 -20.34 -12.27
C PRO A 236 -10.28 -19.23 -13.28
N THR A 237 -10.00 -17.97 -12.95
CA THR A 237 -10.19 -16.84 -13.88
C THR A 237 -9.32 -17.04 -15.13
N LEU A 238 -8.04 -17.38 -14.95
CA LEU A 238 -7.11 -17.60 -16.07
C LEU A 238 -7.44 -18.85 -16.90
N ILE A 239 -7.83 -19.96 -16.26
CA ILE A 239 -8.19 -21.20 -16.96
C ILE A 239 -9.42 -21.04 -17.85
N TYR A 240 -10.33 -20.13 -17.51
CA TYR A 240 -11.55 -19.85 -18.29
C TYR A 240 -11.40 -18.68 -19.26
N GLY A 241 -10.20 -18.10 -19.35
CA GLY A 241 -9.89 -17.05 -20.31
C GLY A 241 -10.25 -15.63 -19.87
N GLY A 242 -10.63 -15.43 -18.60
CA GLY A 242 -10.95 -14.11 -18.06
C GLY A 242 -9.71 -13.29 -17.69
N THR A 243 -9.95 -12.10 -17.15
CA THR A 243 -8.91 -11.19 -16.67
C THR A 243 -8.85 -11.15 -15.15
N VAL A 244 -7.65 -11.23 -14.58
CA VAL A 244 -7.39 -10.95 -13.16
C VAL A 244 -7.04 -9.47 -13.00
N CYS A 245 -7.89 -8.74 -12.28
CA CYS A 245 -7.73 -7.32 -11.98
C CYS A 245 -7.03 -7.15 -10.63
N ILE A 246 -5.84 -6.57 -10.63
CA ILE A 246 -4.96 -6.48 -9.45
C ILE A 246 -4.89 -5.01 -9.01
N PRO A 247 -5.62 -4.61 -7.95
CA PRO A 247 -5.44 -3.28 -7.39
C PRO A 247 -4.09 -3.17 -6.70
N SER A 248 -3.53 -1.96 -6.64
CA SER A 248 -2.38 -1.72 -5.78
C SER A 248 -2.73 -1.99 -4.31
N GLY A 249 -1.73 -2.25 -3.46
CA GLY A 249 -1.96 -2.42 -2.03
C GLY A 249 -2.69 -1.23 -1.40
N TRP A 250 -2.35 -0.01 -1.83
CA TRP A 250 -3.01 1.21 -1.37
C TRP A 250 -4.47 1.26 -1.81
N GLU A 251 -4.77 0.99 -3.09
CA GLU A 251 -6.13 1.00 -3.61
C GLU A 251 -7.00 -0.04 -2.92
N ARG A 252 -6.48 -1.26 -2.73
CA ARG A 252 -7.18 -2.34 -2.03
C ARG A 252 -7.67 -1.91 -0.65
N ASP A 253 -6.85 -1.16 0.08
CA ASP A 253 -7.13 -0.73 1.46
C ASP A 253 -7.87 0.62 1.55
N ASN A 254 -7.63 1.56 0.63
CA ASN A 254 -8.13 2.92 0.76
C ASN A 254 -9.20 3.30 -0.27
N ASP A 255 -9.27 2.59 -1.39
CA ASP A 255 -10.21 2.89 -2.49
C ASP A 255 -10.59 1.66 -3.32
N LEU A 256 -11.08 0.62 -2.64
CA LEU A 256 -11.44 -0.63 -3.32
C LEU A 256 -12.51 -0.42 -4.40
N VAL A 257 -13.50 0.43 -4.14
CA VAL A 257 -14.59 0.73 -5.08
C VAL A 257 -14.08 1.48 -6.30
N GLY A 258 -13.25 2.52 -6.11
CA GLY A 258 -12.63 3.26 -7.22
C GLY A 258 -11.77 2.34 -8.09
N ALA A 259 -10.96 1.47 -7.46
CA ALA A 259 -10.15 0.50 -8.18
C ALA A 259 -10.98 -0.52 -8.96
N MET A 260 -12.06 -1.04 -8.36
CA MET A 260 -12.98 -1.96 -9.07
C MET A 260 -13.63 -1.30 -10.28
N CYS A 261 -14.02 -0.02 -10.18
CA CYS A 261 -14.56 0.73 -11.32
C CYS A 261 -13.51 0.97 -12.40
N ARG A 262 -12.33 1.47 -12.02
CA ARG A 262 -11.21 1.74 -12.94
C ARG A 262 -10.77 0.49 -13.70
N LEU A 263 -10.68 -0.64 -13.00
CA LEU A 263 -10.27 -1.93 -13.58
C LEU A 263 -11.43 -2.66 -14.29
N GLY A 264 -12.65 -2.12 -14.27
CA GLY A 264 -13.82 -2.72 -14.91
C GLY A 264 -14.23 -4.06 -14.30
N VAL A 265 -14.06 -4.25 -12.98
CA VAL A 265 -14.33 -5.51 -12.28
C VAL A 265 -15.80 -5.88 -12.39
N ASN A 266 -16.08 -7.10 -12.88
CA ASN A 266 -17.44 -7.63 -12.99
C ASN A 266 -17.70 -8.86 -12.11
N ALA A 267 -16.67 -9.39 -11.44
CA ALA A 267 -16.81 -10.46 -10.48
C ALA A 267 -15.92 -10.24 -9.25
N VAL A 268 -16.46 -10.49 -8.05
CA VAL A 268 -15.74 -10.31 -6.79
C VAL A 268 -16.01 -11.45 -5.83
N LYS A 269 -14.95 -11.96 -5.19
CA LYS A 269 -15.03 -12.92 -4.08
C LYS A 269 -14.55 -12.25 -2.79
N ILE A 270 -15.45 -12.10 -1.82
CA ILE A 270 -15.18 -11.39 -0.56
C ILE A 270 -15.95 -12.01 0.60
N THR A 271 -15.62 -11.60 1.82
CA THR A 271 -16.38 -12.04 3.00
C THR A 271 -17.72 -11.30 3.09
N PRO A 272 -18.75 -11.91 3.72
CA PRO A 272 -20.01 -11.24 4.03
C PRO A 272 -19.83 -9.90 4.73
N SER A 273 -18.88 -9.80 5.68
CA SER A 273 -18.55 -8.55 6.36
C SER A 273 -18.17 -7.42 5.39
N LEU A 274 -17.32 -7.70 4.41
CA LEU A 274 -16.89 -6.70 3.42
C LEU A 274 -18.01 -6.38 2.42
N ALA A 275 -18.73 -7.39 1.94
CA ALA A 275 -19.84 -7.20 1.01
C ALA A 275 -20.96 -6.34 1.60
N ASN A 276 -21.16 -6.37 2.92
CA ASN A 276 -22.14 -5.52 3.56
C ASN A 276 -21.81 -4.02 3.45
N MET A 277 -20.52 -3.68 3.33
CA MET A 277 -20.03 -2.30 3.22
C MET A 277 -20.07 -1.75 1.79
N LEU A 278 -20.23 -2.61 0.79
CA LEU A 278 -20.30 -2.20 -0.61
C LEU A 278 -21.73 -1.78 -0.99
N GLU A 279 -21.80 -0.85 -1.94
CA GLU A 279 -23.04 -0.37 -2.56
C GLU A 279 -23.00 -0.72 -4.05
N LEU A 280 -23.97 -1.50 -4.53
CA LEU A 280 -23.97 -1.97 -5.92
C LEU A 280 -24.09 -0.80 -6.91
N GLU A 281 -24.81 0.25 -6.53
CA GLU A 281 -25.04 1.45 -7.34
C GLU A 281 -23.71 2.16 -7.70
N LYS A 282 -22.66 1.94 -6.90
CA LYS A 282 -21.30 2.45 -7.15
C LYS A 282 -20.42 1.48 -7.94
N LEU A 283 -20.91 0.29 -8.28
CA LEU A 283 -20.18 -0.78 -8.97
C LEU A 283 -20.96 -1.22 -10.23
N PRO A 284 -21.08 -0.35 -11.25
CA PRO A 284 -21.98 -0.57 -12.38
C PRO A 284 -21.60 -1.77 -13.26
N ALA A 285 -20.34 -2.21 -13.22
CA ALA A 285 -19.86 -3.37 -13.97
C ALA A 285 -20.09 -4.70 -13.23
N LEU A 286 -20.42 -4.69 -11.93
CA LEU A 286 -20.47 -5.89 -11.11
C LEU A 286 -21.67 -6.78 -11.48
N ARG A 287 -21.39 -8.03 -11.84
CA ARG A 287 -22.38 -9.03 -12.26
C ARG A 287 -22.41 -10.27 -11.36
N SER A 288 -21.29 -10.59 -10.70
CA SER A 288 -21.19 -11.75 -9.82
C SER A 288 -20.55 -11.43 -8.48
N LEU A 289 -21.21 -11.88 -7.40
CA LEU A 289 -20.73 -11.74 -6.02
C LEU A 289 -20.60 -13.14 -5.40
N ILE A 290 -19.38 -13.51 -5.04
CA ILE A 290 -19.08 -14.77 -4.38
C ILE A 290 -18.79 -14.49 -2.91
N LEU A 291 -19.51 -15.14 -2.00
CA LEU A 291 -19.33 -15.01 -0.56
C LEU A 291 -18.88 -16.31 0.08
N GLY A 292 -17.87 -16.24 0.94
CA GLY A 292 -17.39 -17.38 1.70
C GLY A 292 -16.54 -16.98 2.90
N GLY A 293 -16.19 -17.97 3.71
CA GLY A 293 -15.33 -17.78 4.89
C GLY A 293 -16.07 -17.29 6.14
N GLU A 294 -17.30 -16.80 6.05
CA GLU A 294 -18.13 -16.44 7.21
C GLU A 294 -19.59 -16.88 6.96
N SER A 295 -20.37 -16.99 8.03
CA SER A 295 -21.82 -17.18 7.90
C SER A 295 -22.46 -15.98 7.21
N VAL A 296 -23.29 -16.23 6.21
CA VAL A 296 -23.93 -15.20 5.40
C VAL A 296 -25.29 -14.85 6.02
N PRO A 297 -25.52 -13.60 6.45
CA PRO A 297 -26.81 -13.20 7.00
C PRO A 297 -27.86 -13.08 5.89
N ARG A 298 -29.12 -13.38 6.22
CA ARG A 298 -30.23 -13.32 5.26
C ARG A 298 -30.41 -11.95 4.64
N SER A 299 -30.23 -10.88 5.43
CA SER A 299 -30.30 -9.49 4.94
C SER A 299 -29.32 -9.20 3.81
N LEU A 300 -28.15 -9.84 3.79
CA LEU A 300 -27.17 -9.68 2.72
C LEU A 300 -27.60 -10.43 1.46
N ILE A 301 -28.21 -11.61 1.61
CA ILE A 301 -28.80 -12.34 0.48
C ILE A 301 -29.91 -11.50 -0.16
N ASP A 302 -30.84 -10.99 0.64
CA ASP A 302 -31.95 -10.17 0.16
C ASP A 302 -31.46 -8.86 -0.53
N LYS A 303 -30.33 -8.31 -0.07
CA LYS A 303 -29.68 -7.12 -0.66
C LYS A 303 -29.10 -7.38 -2.06
N TRP A 304 -28.48 -8.54 -2.30
CA TRP A 304 -27.65 -8.78 -3.48
C TRP A 304 -28.21 -9.83 -4.46
N ALA A 305 -28.87 -10.88 -3.99
CA ALA A 305 -29.20 -12.06 -4.80
C ALA A 305 -30.15 -11.76 -5.98
N THR A 306 -30.96 -10.70 -5.88
CA THR A 306 -31.85 -10.26 -6.97
C THR A 306 -31.17 -9.34 -7.99
N LYS A 307 -29.99 -8.80 -7.67
CA LYS A 307 -29.29 -7.79 -8.48
C LYS A 307 -28.05 -8.33 -9.19
N VAL A 308 -27.39 -9.35 -8.64
CA VAL A 308 -26.19 -9.98 -9.19
C VAL A 308 -26.27 -11.50 -9.04
N LYS A 309 -25.49 -12.24 -9.84
CA LYS A 309 -25.31 -13.69 -9.63
C LYS A 309 -24.55 -13.91 -8.32
N MET A 310 -25.28 -14.25 -7.27
CA MET A 310 -24.74 -14.43 -5.93
C MET A 310 -24.50 -15.91 -5.64
N ILE A 311 -23.27 -16.25 -5.25
CA ILE A 311 -22.85 -17.63 -4.97
C ILE A 311 -22.25 -17.70 -3.57
N LEU A 312 -22.74 -18.62 -2.75
CA LEU A 312 -22.13 -18.94 -1.46
C LEU A 312 -21.16 -20.10 -1.64
N VAL A 313 -20.01 -20.02 -0.97
CA VAL A 313 -18.97 -21.05 -1.04
C VAL A 313 -18.47 -21.46 0.33
N TYR A 314 -18.20 -22.74 0.47
CA TYR A 314 -17.62 -23.33 1.67
C TYR A 314 -16.52 -24.31 1.31
N GLY A 315 -15.44 -24.27 2.08
CA GLY A 315 -14.38 -25.27 2.05
C GLY A 315 -13.33 -24.97 3.12
N PRO A 316 -12.78 -26.00 3.78
CA PRO A 316 -11.55 -25.87 4.55
C PRO A 316 -10.32 -25.91 3.62
N THR A 317 -9.20 -25.35 4.07
CA THR A 317 -7.93 -25.37 3.32
C THR A 317 -7.46 -26.79 3.01
N GLU A 318 -7.72 -27.73 3.92
CA GLU A 318 -7.42 -29.16 3.75
C GLU A 318 -8.25 -29.84 2.64
N CYS A 319 -9.25 -29.17 2.06
CA CYS A 319 -10.04 -29.65 0.92
C CYS A 319 -9.95 -28.70 -0.28
N CYS A 320 -8.79 -28.07 -0.45
CA CYS A 320 -8.43 -27.20 -1.58
C CYS A 320 -9.47 -26.09 -1.85
N ILE A 321 -9.43 -25.02 -1.04
CA ILE A 321 -10.16 -23.74 -1.24
C ILE A 321 -11.69 -23.86 -1.07
N ILE A 322 -12.38 -24.58 -1.95
CA ILE A 322 -13.85 -24.64 -2.03
C ILE A 322 -14.27 -26.05 -2.44
N CYS A 323 -15.19 -26.63 -1.67
CA CYS A 323 -15.75 -27.96 -1.92
C CYS A 323 -17.28 -28.00 -1.86
N PHE A 324 -17.95 -26.92 -1.45
CA PHE A 324 -19.41 -26.78 -1.52
C PHE A 324 -19.80 -25.41 -2.06
N THR A 325 -20.89 -25.36 -2.82
CA THR A 325 -21.42 -24.13 -3.40
C THR A 325 -22.94 -24.08 -3.40
N THR A 326 -23.50 -22.89 -3.20
CA THR A 326 -24.93 -22.57 -3.42
C THR A 326 -25.03 -21.42 -4.41
N ASP A 327 -25.83 -21.57 -5.46
CA ASP A 327 -26.28 -20.44 -6.28
C ASP A 327 -27.57 -19.87 -5.69
N CYS A 328 -27.52 -18.67 -5.12
CA CYS A 328 -28.65 -18.03 -4.47
C CYS A 328 -29.81 -17.69 -5.42
N SER A 329 -29.58 -17.72 -6.74
CA SER A 329 -30.63 -17.50 -7.75
C SER A 329 -31.46 -18.75 -8.04
N SER A 330 -30.96 -19.94 -7.67
CA SER A 330 -31.58 -21.22 -8.03
C SER A 330 -32.73 -21.63 -7.12
N HIS A 331 -32.75 -21.18 -5.86
CA HIS A 331 -33.77 -21.52 -4.87
C HIS A 331 -33.71 -20.58 -3.65
N THR A 332 -34.63 -20.77 -2.70
CA THR A 332 -34.63 -20.01 -1.45
C THR A 332 -33.59 -20.56 -0.48
N VAL A 333 -32.48 -19.83 -0.30
CA VAL A 333 -31.39 -20.23 0.59
C VAL A 333 -31.83 -20.27 2.05
N VAL A 334 -31.59 -21.39 2.72
CA VAL A 334 -31.94 -21.58 4.14
C VAL A 334 -30.81 -21.14 5.08
N PRO A 335 -31.09 -20.83 6.37
CA PRO A 335 -30.06 -20.39 7.30
C PRO A 335 -28.96 -21.44 7.51
N GLY A 336 -27.71 -21.03 7.32
CA GLY A 336 -26.54 -21.90 7.47
C GLY A 336 -26.26 -22.77 6.25
N GLU A 337 -27.00 -22.62 5.17
CA GLU A 337 -26.75 -23.36 3.94
C GLU A 337 -25.33 -23.13 3.41
N ILE A 338 -24.61 -24.23 3.20
CA ILE A 338 -23.31 -24.24 2.51
C ILE A 338 -23.41 -24.84 1.11
N GLY A 339 -24.54 -25.45 0.80
CA GLY A 339 -24.93 -25.87 -0.53
C GLY A 339 -24.63 -27.31 -0.85
N GLN A 340 -24.40 -27.55 -2.13
CA GLN A 340 -24.14 -28.88 -2.68
C GLN A 340 -22.63 -29.11 -2.79
N PRO A 341 -22.17 -30.36 -2.56
CA PRO A 341 -20.78 -30.71 -2.75
C PRO A 341 -20.37 -30.54 -4.22
N MET A 342 -19.12 -30.12 -4.42
CA MET A 342 -18.52 -29.81 -5.71
C MET A 342 -17.13 -30.43 -5.75
N GLY A 343 -16.85 -31.25 -6.77
CA GLY A 343 -15.61 -32.05 -6.84
C GLY A 343 -15.44 -33.00 -5.64
N SER A 344 -16.51 -33.27 -4.88
CA SER A 344 -16.48 -34.00 -3.62
C SER A 344 -17.84 -34.61 -3.31
N ARG A 345 -17.92 -35.34 -2.21
CA ARG A 345 -19.16 -35.73 -1.53
C ARG A 345 -19.02 -35.42 -0.04
N GLY A 346 -20.10 -34.89 0.55
CA GLY A 346 -20.21 -34.71 1.99
C GLY A 346 -20.80 -35.93 2.67
N TRP A 347 -20.37 -36.22 3.90
CA TRP A 347 -21.00 -37.21 4.76
C TRP A 347 -21.21 -36.60 6.15
N ILE A 348 -22.39 -36.78 6.73
CA ILE A 348 -22.66 -36.35 8.11
C ILE A 348 -22.63 -37.58 9.00
N VAL A 349 -21.67 -37.60 9.94
CA VAL A 349 -21.49 -38.70 10.90
C VAL A 349 -21.85 -38.27 12.31
N LYS A 350 -22.17 -39.21 13.19
CA LYS A 350 -22.47 -38.88 14.58
C LYS A 350 -21.28 -38.21 15.25
N GLN A 351 -21.57 -37.21 16.08
CA GLN A 351 -20.53 -36.42 16.72
C GLN A 351 -19.64 -37.30 17.60
N GLY A 352 -18.34 -37.34 17.29
CA GLY A 352 -17.36 -38.14 18.02
C GLY A 352 -17.26 -39.61 17.59
N ASP A 353 -18.06 -40.06 16.61
CA ASP A 353 -18.02 -41.41 16.07
C ASP A 353 -18.18 -41.40 14.53
N CYS A 354 -17.05 -41.44 13.82
CA CYS A 354 -17.04 -41.49 12.34
C CYS A 354 -17.44 -42.85 11.76
N THR A 355 -17.70 -43.86 12.60
CA THR A 355 -18.15 -45.19 12.16
C THR A 355 -19.66 -45.28 11.98
N GLN A 356 -20.41 -44.21 12.26
CA GLN A 356 -21.86 -44.17 12.11
C GLN A 356 -22.31 -42.90 11.38
N LEU A 357 -23.10 -43.08 10.32
CA LEU A 357 -23.83 -41.96 9.71
C LEU A 357 -24.87 -41.41 10.67
N ALA A 358 -25.04 -40.09 10.64
CA ALA A 358 -26.17 -39.42 11.27
C ALA A 358 -27.43 -39.61 10.41
N ASP A 359 -28.60 -39.60 11.04
CA ASP A 359 -29.87 -39.65 10.31
C ASP A 359 -30.09 -38.31 9.54
N ILE A 360 -30.90 -38.33 8.48
CA ILE A 360 -31.24 -37.09 7.75
C ILE A 360 -31.94 -36.11 8.71
N GLY A 361 -31.46 -34.86 8.75
CA GLY A 361 -31.89 -33.82 9.70
C GLY A 361 -31.16 -33.82 11.05
N GLU A 362 -30.42 -34.89 11.40
CA GLU A 362 -29.60 -34.95 12.63
C GLU A 362 -28.31 -34.11 12.45
N ILE A 363 -27.94 -33.36 13.48
CA ILE A 363 -26.68 -32.60 13.50
C ILE A 363 -25.53 -33.55 13.82
N GLY A 364 -24.55 -33.63 12.92
CA GLY A 364 -23.35 -34.45 13.05
C GLY A 364 -22.10 -33.75 12.54
N GLU A 365 -20.96 -34.43 12.59
CA GLU A 365 -19.69 -33.94 12.02
C GLU A 365 -19.67 -34.13 10.50
N LEU A 366 -19.25 -33.11 9.76
CA LEU A 366 -19.08 -33.17 8.31
C LEU A 366 -17.74 -33.81 7.94
N LEU A 367 -17.80 -34.87 7.14
CA LEU A 367 -16.66 -35.47 6.46
C LEU A 367 -16.70 -35.13 4.97
N ILE A 368 -15.53 -34.97 4.36
CA ILE A 368 -15.39 -34.66 2.93
C ILE A 368 -14.63 -35.80 2.25
N GLU A 369 -15.26 -36.39 1.24
CA GLU A 369 -14.68 -37.39 0.34
C GLU A 369 -14.43 -36.74 -1.03
N GLY A 370 -13.31 -37.10 -1.68
CA GLY A 370 -13.13 -36.86 -3.12
C GLY A 370 -11.76 -36.28 -3.49
N PRO A 371 -11.55 -35.98 -4.78
CA PRO A 371 -10.27 -35.53 -5.32
C PRO A 371 -9.82 -34.15 -4.83
N VAL A 372 -10.67 -33.40 -4.11
CA VAL A 372 -10.31 -32.12 -3.50
C VAL A 372 -9.63 -32.26 -2.12
N VAL A 373 -9.68 -33.46 -1.50
CA VAL A 373 -9.06 -33.72 -0.19
C VAL A 373 -7.54 -33.68 -0.31
N GLY A 374 -6.91 -32.81 0.47
CA GLY A 374 -5.47 -32.52 0.50
C GLY A 374 -4.57 -33.70 0.89
N ARG A 375 -3.26 -33.53 0.70
CA ARG A 375 -2.28 -34.58 1.04
C ARG A 375 -2.17 -34.80 2.55
N GLY A 376 -2.16 -33.73 3.32
CA GLY A 376 -1.93 -33.75 4.77
C GLY A 376 -1.20 -32.51 5.28
N TYR A 377 -0.65 -32.60 6.49
CA TYR A 377 0.12 -31.52 7.12
C TYR A 377 1.64 -31.74 6.99
N LEU A 378 2.36 -30.68 6.64
CA LEU A 378 3.81 -30.68 6.47
C LEU A 378 4.52 -31.05 7.78
N GLY A 379 5.24 -32.18 7.78
CA GLY A 379 6.04 -32.65 8.91
C GLY A 379 5.22 -33.13 10.12
N ASP A 380 3.89 -33.31 10.01
CA ASP A 380 3.03 -33.71 11.12
C ASP A 380 2.14 -34.91 10.73
N ALA A 381 2.76 -36.09 10.66
CA ALA A 381 2.09 -37.34 10.31
C ALA A 381 1.00 -37.74 11.31
N ALA A 382 1.18 -37.43 12.60
CA ALA A 382 0.23 -37.74 13.66
C ALA A 382 -1.08 -36.95 13.49
N LYS A 383 -1.01 -35.62 13.30
CA LYS A 383 -2.21 -34.83 13.00
C LYS A 383 -2.81 -35.17 11.65
N THR A 384 -1.98 -35.53 10.67
CA THR A 384 -2.47 -35.98 9.37
C THR A 384 -3.35 -37.23 9.53
N ALA A 385 -2.89 -38.27 10.23
CA ALA A 385 -3.69 -39.48 10.45
C ALA A 385 -4.97 -39.24 11.28
N LEU A 386 -4.97 -38.23 12.16
CA LEU A 386 -6.16 -37.89 12.95
C LEU A 386 -7.27 -37.22 12.14
N GLN A 387 -6.91 -36.40 11.14
CA GLN A 387 -7.88 -35.62 10.35
C GLN A 387 -8.12 -36.17 8.94
N PHE A 388 -7.12 -36.78 8.33
CA PHE A 388 -7.20 -37.44 7.02
C PHE A 388 -7.31 -38.95 7.25
N ILE A 389 -8.53 -39.40 7.55
CA ILE A 389 -8.80 -40.78 7.95
C ILE A 389 -8.95 -41.69 6.73
N GLU A 390 -8.76 -42.98 6.97
CA GLU A 390 -9.13 -44.02 6.01
C GLU A 390 -10.65 -44.08 5.86
N ARG A 391 -11.09 -44.53 4.68
CA ARG A 391 -12.50 -44.76 4.35
C ARG A 391 -13.20 -45.64 5.41
N PRO A 392 -14.29 -45.16 6.05
CA PRO A 392 -15.10 -45.96 6.95
C PRO A 392 -15.78 -47.15 6.25
N GLU A 393 -16.03 -48.25 6.97
CA GLU A 393 -16.59 -49.49 6.39
C GLU A 393 -17.99 -49.31 5.76
N TRP A 394 -18.83 -48.44 6.32
CA TRP A 394 -20.18 -48.16 5.80
C TRP A 394 -20.18 -47.35 4.51
N MET A 395 -19.07 -46.68 4.19
CA MET A 395 -18.94 -45.85 2.98
C MET A 395 -18.77 -46.76 1.76
N PRO A 396 -19.41 -46.48 0.61
CA PRO A 396 -19.19 -47.25 -0.61
C PRO A 396 -17.71 -47.27 -1.04
N ALA A 397 -17.32 -48.26 -1.84
CA ALA A 397 -15.99 -48.27 -2.45
C ALA A 397 -15.80 -47.00 -3.33
N GLY A 398 -14.64 -46.37 -3.22
CA GLY A 398 -14.41 -45.04 -3.78
C GLY A 398 -13.03 -44.51 -3.40
N HIS A 399 -12.95 -43.26 -2.97
CA HIS A 399 -11.68 -42.67 -2.52
C HIS A 399 -11.31 -43.20 -1.13
N ASP A 400 -10.06 -43.65 -0.97
CA ASP A 400 -9.58 -44.26 0.28
C ASP A 400 -9.33 -43.25 1.41
N ARG A 401 -9.34 -41.95 1.11
CA ARG A 401 -9.02 -40.88 2.06
C ARG A 401 -10.17 -39.92 2.21
N VAL A 402 -10.54 -39.67 3.47
CA VAL A 402 -11.65 -38.80 3.86
C VAL A 402 -11.14 -37.76 4.85
N TYR A 403 -11.53 -36.49 4.70
CA TYR A 403 -11.15 -35.44 5.63
C TYR A 403 -12.24 -35.18 6.67
N ARG A 404 -11.85 -35.16 7.94
CA ARG A 404 -12.67 -34.75 9.08
C ARG A 404 -12.59 -33.24 9.25
N THR A 405 -13.69 -32.54 9.01
CA THR A 405 -13.67 -31.09 9.05
C THR A 405 -13.66 -30.53 10.47
N GLY A 406 -14.26 -31.26 11.42
CA GLY A 406 -14.67 -30.78 12.74
C GLY A 406 -15.85 -29.78 12.71
N ASP A 407 -16.41 -29.50 11.54
CA ASP A 407 -17.61 -28.67 11.37
C ASP A 407 -18.84 -29.54 11.63
N LEU A 408 -19.81 -29.00 12.37
CA LEU A 408 -21.11 -29.60 12.57
C LEU A 408 -22.05 -29.15 11.47
N ALA A 409 -22.76 -30.10 10.87
CA ALA A 409 -23.74 -29.84 9.83
C ALA A 409 -24.86 -30.89 9.86
N ARG A 410 -25.90 -30.66 9.07
CA ARG A 410 -26.99 -31.61 8.83
C ARG A 410 -27.42 -31.57 7.37
N TYR A 411 -28.02 -32.66 6.91
CA TYR A 411 -28.78 -32.68 5.67
C TYR A 411 -30.21 -32.18 5.90
N GLU A 412 -30.70 -31.36 4.98
CA GLU A 412 -32.13 -31.11 4.81
C GLU A 412 -32.77 -32.21 3.93
N GLY A 413 -34.10 -32.25 3.87
CA GLY A 413 -34.84 -33.32 3.19
C GLY A 413 -34.65 -33.40 1.67
N ASP A 414 -34.01 -32.40 1.06
CA ASP A 414 -33.72 -32.28 -0.37
C ASP A 414 -32.23 -32.46 -0.71
N GLY A 415 -31.41 -32.84 0.27
CA GLY A 415 -29.97 -33.07 0.12
C GLY A 415 -29.09 -31.85 0.30
N VAL A 416 -29.67 -30.67 0.55
CA VAL A 416 -28.92 -29.46 0.88
C VAL A 416 -28.22 -29.63 2.24
N VAL A 417 -26.94 -29.22 2.31
CA VAL A 417 -26.17 -29.26 3.56
C VAL A 417 -26.23 -27.91 4.27
N CYS A 418 -26.61 -27.95 5.55
CA CYS A 418 -26.65 -26.79 6.43
C CYS A 418 -25.59 -26.89 7.53
N TYR A 419 -24.71 -25.91 7.58
CA TYR A 419 -23.74 -25.71 8.65
C TYR A 419 -24.45 -25.30 9.95
N ALA A 420 -24.06 -25.96 11.04
CA ALA A 420 -24.62 -25.82 12.38
C ALA A 420 -23.61 -25.32 13.43
N GLY A 421 -22.33 -25.17 13.07
CA GLY A 421 -21.29 -24.66 13.96
C GLY A 421 -20.01 -25.50 13.94
N ARG A 422 -19.14 -25.28 14.93
CA ARG A 422 -17.93 -26.09 15.16
C ARG A 422 -18.16 -27.05 16.32
N ALA A 423 -17.56 -28.24 16.23
CA ALA A 423 -17.46 -29.14 17.36
C ALA A 423 -16.38 -28.69 18.37
N ASP A 424 -15.42 -27.88 17.93
CA ASP A 424 -14.31 -27.35 18.73
C ASP A 424 -14.41 -25.83 18.95
N ASN A 425 -13.36 -25.24 19.53
CA ASN A 425 -13.27 -23.81 19.84
C ASN A 425 -12.71 -22.97 18.67
N GLN A 426 -12.61 -23.49 17.45
CA GLN A 426 -12.17 -22.69 16.32
C GLN A 426 -13.25 -21.71 15.89
N VAL A 427 -12.83 -20.56 15.37
CA VAL A 427 -13.75 -19.55 14.84
C VAL A 427 -13.23 -19.01 13.51
N LYS A 428 -14.12 -18.47 12.68
CA LYS A 428 -13.73 -17.72 11.48
C LYS A 428 -13.85 -16.22 11.73
N ILE A 429 -12.74 -15.50 11.65
CA ILE A 429 -12.68 -14.03 11.80
C ILE A 429 -12.16 -13.44 10.50
N ARG A 430 -12.91 -12.55 9.85
CA ARG A 430 -12.56 -11.96 8.55
C ARG A 430 -12.27 -13.02 7.48
N GLY A 431 -13.08 -14.09 7.49
CA GLY A 431 -12.89 -15.25 6.63
C GLY A 431 -11.79 -16.23 7.07
N GLN A 432 -11.09 -15.97 8.18
CA GLN A 432 -9.88 -16.69 8.58
C GLN A 432 -10.10 -17.62 9.75
N ARG A 433 -9.62 -18.86 9.62
CA ARG A 433 -9.68 -19.87 10.67
C ARG A 433 -8.69 -19.54 11.78
N LEU A 434 -9.20 -19.24 12.96
CA LEU A 434 -8.43 -18.91 14.14
C LEU A 434 -8.68 -19.91 15.27
N GLU A 435 -7.59 -20.36 15.88
CA GLU A 435 -7.58 -21.18 17.08
C GLU A 435 -7.58 -20.27 18.31
N LEU A 436 -8.70 -20.19 19.04
CA LEU A 436 -8.80 -19.32 20.22
C LEU A 436 -7.74 -19.68 21.29
N GLU A 437 -7.39 -20.96 21.40
CA GLU A 437 -6.38 -21.47 22.34
C GLU A 437 -4.93 -21.09 21.93
N GLU A 438 -4.65 -20.82 20.65
CA GLU A 438 -3.37 -20.21 20.22
C GLU A 438 -3.26 -18.80 20.80
N VAL A 439 -4.32 -18.01 20.68
CA VAL A 439 -4.37 -16.63 21.19
C VAL A 439 -4.26 -16.63 22.73
N GLU A 440 -4.99 -17.50 23.42
CA GLU A 440 -4.94 -17.63 24.89
C GLU A 440 -3.52 -17.93 25.39
N ARG A 441 -2.79 -18.87 24.76
CA ARG A 441 -1.42 -19.18 25.17
C ARG A 441 -0.44 -18.06 24.89
N LYS A 442 -0.54 -17.40 23.73
CA LYS A 442 0.31 -16.24 23.42
C LYS A 442 0.05 -15.11 24.40
N LEU A 443 -1.21 -14.90 24.77
CA LEU A 443 -1.59 -13.94 25.80
C LEU A 443 -1.01 -14.33 27.18
N ILE A 444 -1.11 -15.59 27.60
CA ILE A 444 -0.48 -16.07 28.85
C ILE A 444 1.05 -15.85 28.82
N ALA A 445 1.70 -16.13 27.70
CA ALA A 445 3.14 -15.90 27.54
C ALA A 445 3.49 -14.40 27.65
N CYS A 446 2.73 -13.51 26.99
CA CYS A 446 2.90 -12.07 27.13
C CYS A 446 2.68 -11.59 28.56
N LEU A 447 1.66 -12.12 29.25
CA LEU A 447 1.37 -11.80 30.65
C LEU A 447 2.48 -12.26 31.60
N SER A 448 3.09 -13.43 31.36
CA SER A 448 4.16 -13.96 32.20
C SER A 448 5.45 -13.12 32.18
N GLY A 449 5.62 -12.26 31.18
CA GLY A 449 6.73 -11.31 31.08
C GLY A 449 6.51 -9.98 31.82
N ILE A 450 5.37 -9.79 32.48
CA ILE A 450 5.02 -8.54 33.19
C ILE A 450 5.11 -8.76 34.70
N ASP A 451 6.05 -8.07 35.34
CA ASP A 451 6.26 -8.15 36.79
C ASP A 451 5.02 -7.68 37.58
N GLY A 452 4.63 -8.45 38.60
CA GLY A 452 3.53 -8.11 39.51
C GLY A 452 2.13 -8.51 39.05
N VAL A 453 1.98 -9.21 37.92
CA VAL A 453 0.68 -9.67 37.39
C VAL A 453 0.53 -11.19 37.59
N ALA A 454 -0.42 -11.61 38.43
CA ALA A 454 -0.77 -13.02 38.62
C ALA A 454 -2.14 -13.33 38.00
N VAL A 455 -2.15 -14.00 36.85
CA VAL A 455 -3.39 -14.39 36.15
C VAL A 455 -3.69 -15.88 36.37
N GLN A 456 -4.86 -16.20 36.93
CA GLN A 456 -5.28 -17.58 37.15
C GLN A 456 -5.90 -18.23 35.90
N HIS A 457 -6.67 -17.46 35.12
CA HIS A 457 -7.38 -17.96 33.93
C HIS A 457 -7.48 -16.85 32.87
N VAL A 458 -7.29 -17.23 31.60
CA VAL A 458 -7.50 -16.40 30.41
C VAL A 458 -8.43 -17.16 29.48
N VAL A 459 -9.38 -16.47 28.86
CA VAL A 459 -10.28 -17.01 27.84
C VAL A 459 -10.33 -16.02 26.69
N VAL A 460 -10.35 -16.52 25.46
CA VAL A 460 -10.60 -15.73 24.25
C VAL A 460 -11.80 -16.35 23.54
N GLU A 461 -12.73 -15.51 23.07
CA GLU A 461 -14.01 -15.96 22.54
C GLU A 461 -14.51 -15.04 21.42
N ALA A 462 -15.27 -15.55 20.44
CA ALA A 462 -15.88 -14.74 19.38
C ALA A 462 -17.37 -14.45 19.65
N VAL A 463 -17.77 -13.19 19.53
CA VAL A 463 -19.12 -12.69 19.86
C VAL A 463 -19.63 -11.77 18.75
N THR A 464 -20.92 -11.80 18.41
CA THR A 464 -21.53 -10.86 17.46
C THR A 464 -22.36 -9.84 18.22
N PHE A 465 -22.14 -8.55 17.98
CA PHE A 465 -22.93 -7.47 18.58
C PHE A 465 -24.06 -7.05 17.63
N ALA A 466 -25.17 -6.53 18.15
CA ALA A 466 -26.27 -6.05 17.31
C ALA A 466 -25.76 -5.01 16.29
N GLY A 467 -25.71 -5.41 15.00
CA GLY A 467 -25.34 -4.54 13.87
C GLY A 467 -23.88 -4.57 13.38
N LEU A 468 -22.96 -5.35 13.99
CA LEU A 468 -21.56 -5.45 13.55
C LEU A 468 -21.05 -6.91 13.55
N SER A 469 -20.22 -7.28 12.57
CA SER A 469 -19.67 -8.63 12.44
C SER A 469 -18.72 -9.01 13.58
N SER A 470 -18.54 -10.33 13.74
CA SER A 470 -17.94 -11.04 14.89
C SER A 470 -16.73 -10.32 15.53
N LYS A 471 -16.94 -9.77 16.72
CA LYS A 471 -15.94 -9.16 17.60
C LYS A 471 -15.59 -10.13 18.72
N GLN A 472 -14.31 -10.37 18.97
CA GLN A 472 -13.91 -11.29 20.04
C GLN A 472 -13.90 -10.63 21.41
N LEU A 473 -14.56 -11.24 22.41
CA LEU A 473 -14.74 -10.72 23.77
C LEU A 473 -15.20 -11.73 24.84
N VAL A 474 -14.69 -11.56 26.07
CA VAL A 474 -15.09 -12.19 27.34
C VAL A 474 -15.91 -11.21 28.18
N GLY A 475 -16.84 -11.66 29.05
CA GLY A 475 -18.07 -10.95 29.45
C GLY A 475 -18.22 -10.31 30.83
N ARG A 476 -19.45 -9.85 31.12
CA ARG A 476 -19.93 -9.52 32.47
C ARG A 476 -21.39 -9.93 32.69
N ASP A 477 -21.66 -10.61 33.81
CA ASP A 477 -22.52 -10.10 34.87
C ASP A 477 -22.30 -10.94 36.14
N VAL A 478 -21.66 -10.35 37.15
CA VAL A 478 -21.73 -10.84 38.54
C VAL A 478 -21.93 -9.61 39.44
N PRO A 479 -22.84 -9.68 40.43
CA PRO A 479 -23.26 -8.55 41.23
C PRO A 479 -22.08 -7.87 41.95
N SER A 480 -22.14 -6.54 42.01
CA SER A 480 -21.25 -5.64 42.76
C SER A 480 -19.73 -5.82 42.54
N VAL A 481 -19.23 -5.24 41.44
CA VAL A 481 -17.84 -4.75 41.44
C VAL A 481 -17.80 -3.38 40.78
N ILE A 482 -17.95 -2.35 41.60
CA ILE A 482 -17.32 -1.08 41.32
C ILE A 482 -15.81 -1.40 41.37
N PHE A 483 -15.15 -1.55 40.23
CA PHE A 483 -13.70 -1.45 40.21
C PHE A 483 -13.40 -0.01 40.65
N SER A 484 -12.49 0.16 41.61
CA SER A 484 -12.02 1.49 41.98
C SER A 484 -11.45 2.18 40.73
N HIS A 485 -11.39 3.52 40.72
CA HIS A 485 -10.74 4.23 39.61
C HIS A 485 -9.31 3.71 39.38
N ASP A 486 -8.60 3.37 40.44
CA ASP A 486 -7.24 2.83 40.40
C ASP A 486 -7.17 1.45 39.74
N ASP A 487 -8.13 0.55 39.99
CA ASP A 487 -8.16 -0.78 39.37
C ASP A 487 -8.45 -0.70 37.87
N LYS A 488 -9.31 0.23 37.45
CA LYS A 488 -9.59 0.47 36.01
C LYS A 488 -8.35 1.03 35.31
N ALA A 489 -7.66 1.99 35.92
CA ALA A 489 -6.44 2.57 35.37
C ALA A 489 -5.32 1.54 35.21
N ARG A 490 -5.11 0.69 36.22
CA ARG A 490 -4.14 -0.41 36.18
C ARG A 490 -4.47 -1.44 35.11
N PHE A 491 -5.74 -1.82 34.99
CA PHE A 491 -6.19 -2.75 33.95
C PHE A 491 -6.01 -2.16 32.54
N SER A 492 -6.36 -0.89 32.34
CA SER A 492 -6.15 -0.21 31.06
C SER A 492 -4.68 -0.14 30.66
N ALA A 493 -3.77 0.15 31.61
CA ALA A 493 -2.33 0.18 31.35
C ALA A 493 -1.78 -1.23 31.00
N LEU A 494 -2.26 -2.26 31.69
CA LEU A 494 -1.93 -3.66 31.40
C LEU A 494 -2.36 -4.04 29.97
N VAL A 495 -3.59 -3.70 29.58
CA VAL A 495 -4.11 -3.99 28.24
C VAL A 495 -3.27 -3.34 27.14
N GLN A 496 -2.86 -2.07 27.32
CA GLN A 496 -2.00 -1.39 26.33
C GLN A 496 -0.66 -2.11 26.14
N GLY A 497 -0.01 -2.52 27.23
CA GLY A 497 1.23 -3.30 27.16
C GLY A 497 1.04 -4.67 26.49
N LEU A 498 -0.10 -5.32 26.74
CA LEU A 498 -0.46 -6.60 26.15
C LEU A 498 -0.75 -6.51 24.65
N GLU A 499 -1.50 -5.51 24.19
CA GLU A 499 -1.80 -5.32 22.77
C GLU A 499 -0.50 -5.11 21.97
N SER A 500 0.41 -4.27 22.46
CA SER A 500 1.73 -4.06 21.85
C SER A 500 2.53 -5.37 21.78
N SER A 501 2.56 -6.13 22.87
CA SER A 501 3.28 -7.41 22.93
C SER A 501 2.66 -8.48 22.02
N MET A 502 1.33 -8.53 21.94
CA MET A 502 0.61 -9.50 21.11
C MET A 502 0.78 -9.22 19.62
N LYS A 503 0.81 -7.94 19.20
CA LYS A 503 1.07 -7.56 17.79
C LYS A 503 2.42 -8.05 17.26
N LEU A 504 3.39 -8.32 18.13
CA LEU A 504 4.70 -8.86 17.76
C LEU A 504 4.66 -10.37 17.46
N VAL A 505 3.67 -11.10 18.01
CA VAL A 505 3.62 -12.58 17.96
C VAL A 505 2.39 -13.14 17.26
N LEU A 506 1.36 -12.32 17.07
CA LEU A 506 0.10 -12.66 16.41
C LEU A 506 -0.17 -11.70 15.25
N PRO A 507 -0.79 -12.17 14.17
CA PRO A 507 -1.30 -11.29 13.14
C PRO A 507 -2.39 -10.37 13.71
N SER A 508 -2.55 -9.19 13.13
CA SER A 508 -3.46 -8.14 13.63
C SER A 508 -4.92 -8.60 13.78
N TYR A 509 -5.39 -9.53 12.96
CA TYR A 509 -6.76 -10.09 13.06
C TYR A 509 -6.96 -11.06 14.23
N ALA A 510 -5.88 -11.55 14.83
CA ALA A 510 -5.91 -12.50 15.96
C ALA A 510 -5.71 -11.81 17.32
N VAL A 511 -5.36 -10.53 17.34
CA VAL A 511 -5.26 -9.73 18.56
C VAL A 511 -6.67 -9.35 19.01
N PRO A 512 -7.08 -9.63 20.27
CA PRO A 512 -8.40 -9.25 20.78
C PRO A 512 -8.62 -7.73 20.70
N SER A 513 -9.80 -7.32 20.24
CA SER A 513 -10.13 -5.89 20.06
C SER A 513 -10.78 -5.25 21.29
N VAL A 514 -11.19 -6.05 22.27
CA VAL A 514 -11.77 -5.55 23.52
C VAL A 514 -11.42 -6.53 24.66
N TRP A 515 -11.30 -6.01 25.87
CA TRP A 515 -10.79 -6.73 27.03
C TRP A 515 -11.66 -6.46 28.25
N ILE A 516 -12.13 -7.52 28.93
CA ILE A 516 -12.98 -7.39 30.12
C ILE A 516 -12.33 -8.07 31.32
N PRO A 517 -12.12 -7.35 32.44
CA PRO A 517 -11.66 -7.96 33.68
C PRO A 517 -12.79 -8.73 34.35
N MET A 518 -12.59 -10.02 34.62
CA MET A 518 -13.53 -10.87 35.36
C MET A 518 -12.96 -11.25 36.73
N LYS A 519 -13.80 -11.16 37.79
CA LYS A 519 -13.44 -11.71 39.11
C LYS A 519 -13.61 -13.23 39.18
N THR A 520 -14.57 -13.78 38.45
CA THR A 520 -14.92 -15.21 38.46
C THR A 520 -15.43 -15.64 37.09
N PHE A 521 -15.04 -16.82 36.62
CA PHE A 521 -15.58 -17.42 35.39
C PHE A 521 -16.79 -18.31 35.68
N PRO A 522 -17.79 -18.38 34.77
CA PRO A 522 -18.80 -19.41 34.83
C PRO A 522 -18.19 -20.77 34.46
N TYR A 523 -18.58 -21.82 35.17
CA TYR A 523 -18.11 -23.19 34.92
C TYR A 523 -19.30 -24.13 34.70
N THR A 524 -19.13 -25.05 33.76
CA THR A 524 -20.02 -26.20 33.55
C THR A 524 -19.99 -27.14 34.77
N VAL A 525 -20.95 -28.07 34.84
CA VAL A 525 -20.98 -29.14 35.86
C VAL A 525 -19.68 -29.95 35.89
N SER A 526 -18.97 -30.04 34.76
CA SER A 526 -17.67 -30.71 34.63
C SER A 526 -16.46 -29.89 35.13
N ARG A 527 -16.69 -28.71 35.72
CA ARG A 527 -15.67 -27.71 36.13
C ARG A 527 -14.81 -27.14 34.99
N LYS A 528 -15.24 -27.30 33.73
CA LYS A 528 -14.69 -26.55 32.58
C LYS A 528 -15.39 -25.20 32.45
N ILE A 529 -14.69 -24.17 31.96
CA ILE A 529 -15.28 -22.84 31.72
C ILE A 529 -16.46 -22.95 30.75
N ASP A 530 -17.60 -22.35 31.10
CA ASP A 530 -18.80 -22.33 30.27
C ASP A 530 -18.77 -21.15 29.29
N ARG A 531 -18.17 -21.38 28.11
CA ARG A 531 -18.08 -20.40 27.02
C ARG A 531 -19.45 -19.98 26.46
N LYS A 532 -20.45 -20.86 26.47
CA LYS A 532 -21.80 -20.53 25.99
C LYS A 532 -22.47 -19.52 26.91
N GLN A 533 -22.36 -19.74 28.21
CA GLN A 533 -22.84 -18.80 29.21
C GLN A 533 -22.06 -17.48 29.14
N LEU A 534 -20.74 -17.50 28.93
CA LEU A 534 -19.95 -16.29 28.68
C LEU A 534 -20.51 -15.48 27.49
N ARG A 535 -20.73 -16.09 26.33
CA ARG A 535 -21.28 -15.39 25.15
C ARG A 535 -22.64 -14.75 25.44
N GLN A 536 -23.52 -15.46 26.16
CA GLN A 536 -24.85 -14.94 26.54
C GLN A 536 -24.77 -13.76 27.50
N LEU A 537 -23.78 -13.74 28.40
CA LEU A 537 -23.52 -12.61 29.30
C LEU A 537 -23.00 -11.38 28.56
N VAL A 538 -22.20 -11.56 27.49
CA VAL A 538 -21.58 -10.43 26.76
C VAL A 538 -22.48 -9.85 25.69
N ALA A 539 -23.25 -10.70 24.99
CA ALA A 539 -24.00 -10.32 23.79
C ALA A 539 -24.91 -9.07 23.93
N PRO A 540 -25.51 -8.77 25.10
CA PRO A 540 -26.31 -7.56 25.28
C PRO A 540 -25.53 -6.27 25.51
N LEU A 541 -24.21 -6.33 25.79
CA LEU A 541 -23.41 -5.17 26.17
C LEU A 541 -23.19 -4.22 24.98
N SER A 542 -23.37 -2.93 25.22
CA SER A 542 -23.08 -1.87 24.25
C SER A 542 -21.57 -1.59 24.14
N ILE A 543 -21.14 -1.05 23.00
CA ILE A 543 -19.73 -0.63 22.76
C ILE A 543 -19.25 0.35 23.86
N ARG A 544 -20.15 1.18 24.39
CA ARG A 544 -19.83 2.15 25.46
C ARG A 544 -19.63 1.48 26.82
N GLU A 545 -20.40 0.46 27.16
CA GLU A 545 -20.19 -0.30 28.40
C GLU A 545 -18.86 -1.07 28.38
N LEU A 546 -18.41 -1.43 27.18
CA LEU A 546 -17.14 -2.08 26.94
C LEU A 546 -15.94 -1.11 26.94
N SER A 547 -16.11 0.11 26.44
CA SER A 547 -15.02 1.09 26.34
C SER A 547 -14.50 1.56 27.70
N VAL A 548 -15.29 1.43 28.77
CA VAL A 548 -14.93 1.79 30.16
C VAL A 548 -13.70 1.02 30.67
N PHE A 549 -13.39 -0.14 30.11
CA PHE A 549 -12.22 -0.95 30.48
C PHE A 549 -10.94 -0.59 29.71
N HIS A 550 -11.05 0.37 28.78
CA HIS A 550 -9.95 0.85 27.92
C HIS A 550 -9.61 2.34 28.14
N SER A 551 -10.27 3.00 29.10
CA SER A 551 -10.04 4.41 29.45
C SER A 551 -8.96 4.54 30.53
N ALA A 552 -7.94 5.36 30.26
CA ALA A 552 -7.10 5.94 31.31
C ALA A 552 -7.92 6.93 32.17
N PRO A 553 -7.52 7.25 33.41
CA PRO A 553 -8.21 8.25 34.23
C PRO A 553 -8.35 9.55 33.45
N GLU A 554 -9.50 10.20 33.59
CA GLU A 554 -9.73 11.55 33.10
C GLU A 554 -8.57 12.45 33.50
N ALA A 555 -7.74 12.84 32.53
CA ALA A 555 -6.94 14.03 32.67
C ALA A 555 -7.95 15.19 32.67
N THR A 556 -8.37 15.60 33.86
CA THR A 556 -9.01 16.89 34.09
C THR A 556 -7.99 17.98 33.73
N GLY A 557 -7.90 18.27 32.43
CA GLY A 557 -7.04 19.28 31.85
C GLY A 557 -7.83 20.02 30.79
N SER A 558 -8.44 21.14 31.20
CA SER A 558 -8.91 22.25 30.37
C SER A 558 -9.73 21.88 29.11
N ALA A 559 -11.05 21.82 29.28
CA ALA A 559 -11.93 22.37 28.26
C ALA A 559 -11.65 23.88 28.19
N ASN A 560 -10.99 24.33 27.12
CA ASN A 560 -10.99 25.67 26.52
C ASN A 560 -9.66 25.93 25.77
N GLY A 561 -9.44 25.21 24.67
CA GLY A 561 -8.60 25.70 23.58
C GLY A 561 -9.54 26.12 22.46
N ILE A 562 -9.40 27.34 21.95
CA ILE A 562 -10.22 27.89 20.86
C ILE A 562 -10.02 26.98 19.63
N THR A 563 -10.96 26.06 19.39
CA THR A 563 -10.98 25.25 18.17
C THR A 563 -11.36 26.14 17.01
N SER A 564 -10.56 26.17 15.94
CA SER A 564 -10.94 26.85 14.71
C SER A 564 -12.28 26.30 14.19
N HIS A 565 -13.07 27.12 13.49
CA HIS A 565 -14.35 26.69 12.91
C HIS A 565 -14.19 25.45 12.01
N THR A 566 -13.05 25.32 11.31
CA THR A 566 -12.73 24.21 10.42
C THR A 566 -12.44 22.89 11.16
N ALA A 567 -11.84 22.93 12.36
CA ALA A 567 -11.64 21.74 13.19
C ALA A 567 -12.98 21.20 13.70
N ALA A 568 -13.86 22.07 14.17
CA ALA A 568 -15.20 21.71 14.66
C ALA A 568 -16.09 21.09 13.55
N GLU A 569 -15.94 21.55 12.29
CA GLU A 569 -16.67 21.00 11.14
C GLU A 569 -16.19 19.60 10.75
N LYS A 570 -14.87 19.36 10.72
CA LYS A 570 -14.29 18.04 10.48
C LYS A 570 -14.67 17.06 11.59
N GLU A 571 -14.58 17.49 12.84
CA GLU A 571 -15.03 16.73 14.00
C GLU A 571 -16.51 16.36 13.91
N ALA A 572 -17.39 17.32 13.57
CA ALA A 572 -18.82 17.05 13.41
C ALA A 572 -19.13 16.08 12.26
N LYS A 573 -18.40 16.18 11.13
CA LYS A 573 -18.48 15.21 10.02
C LYS A 573 -18.02 13.82 10.48
N LEU A 574 -16.88 13.73 11.18
CA LEU A 574 -16.34 12.47 11.67
C LEU A 574 -17.21 11.83 12.74
N ILE A 575 -17.84 12.60 13.64
CA ILE A 575 -18.83 12.08 14.60
C ILE A 575 -19.99 11.40 13.85
N LYS A 576 -20.51 12.02 12.77
CA LYS A 576 -21.56 11.42 11.94
C LYS A 576 -21.09 10.15 11.23
N ILE A 577 -19.87 10.17 10.70
CA ILE A 577 -19.29 9.02 10.01
C ILE A 577 -19.05 7.87 11.02
N TRP A 578 -18.47 8.16 12.19
CA TRP A 578 -18.24 7.16 13.24
C TRP A 578 -19.56 6.58 13.76
N ALA A 579 -20.60 7.40 13.94
CA ALA A 579 -21.94 6.92 14.27
C ALA A 579 -22.46 5.93 13.23
N ALA A 580 -22.30 6.23 11.93
CA ALA A 580 -22.69 5.33 10.84
C ALA A 580 -21.83 4.07 10.74
N VAL A 581 -20.53 4.17 11.04
CA VAL A 581 -19.58 3.04 11.04
C VAL A 581 -19.90 2.07 12.18
N PHE A 582 -20.11 2.59 13.40
CA PHE A 582 -20.32 1.81 14.62
C PHE A 582 -21.78 1.51 14.95
N GLY A 583 -22.75 2.11 14.25
CA GLY A 583 -24.18 1.99 14.58
C GLY A 583 -24.52 2.60 15.94
N ALA A 584 -23.84 3.69 16.31
CA ALA A 584 -24.00 4.36 17.59
C ALA A 584 -24.78 5.67 17.47
N ASP A 585 -25.44 6.11 18.54
CA ASP A 585 -26.09 7.41 18.57
C ASP A 585 -25.05 8.54 18.56
N LEU A 586 -25.31 9.61 17.81
CA LEU A 586 -24.40 10.77 17.69
C LEU A 586 -23.99 11.36 19.05
N SER A 587 -24.91 11.36 20.02
CA SER A 587 -24.69 11.90 21.38
C SER A 587 -23.74 11.05 22.24
N THR A 588 -23.37 9.85 21.76
CA THR A 588 -22.54 8.91 22.50
C THR A 588 -21.07 8.91 22.09
N ILE A 589 -20.72 9.63 21.01
CA ILE A 589 -19.36 9.71 20.47
C ILE A 589 -18.69 10.99 20.94
N THR A 590 -17.48 10.86 21.50
CA THR A 590 -16.67 11.98 22.01
C THR A 590 -15.40 12.17 21.19
N LEU A 591 -14.80 13.37 21.27
CA LEU A 591 -13.55 13.68 20.58
C LEU A 591 -12.36 12.82 21.03
N GLN A 592 -12.41 12.32 22.26
CA GLN A 592 -11.34 11.49 22.83
C GLN A 592 -11.57 9.99 22.63
N ASP A 593 -12.68 9.62 21.98
CA ASP A 593 -12.94 8.22 21.66
C ASP A 593 -11.90 7.72 20.66
N SER A 594 -11.33 6.56 20.95
CA SER A 594 -10.40 5.90 20.05
C SER A 594 -11.13 4.90 19.17
N PHE A 595 -10.83 4.95 17.87
CA PHE A 595 -11.36 4.09 16.83
C PHE A 595 -11.25 2.61 17.21
N PHE A 596 -10.05 2.16 17.61
CA PHE A 596 -9.83 0.76 18.03
C PHE A 596 -10.52 0.44 19.35
N ARG A 597 -10.56 1.37 20.31
CA ARG A 597 -11.24 1.17 21.61
C ARG A 597 -12.76 1.11 21.49
N MET A 598 -13.33 1.69 20.43
CA MET A 598 -14.72 1.50 20.04
C MET A 598 -14.97 0.17 19.29
N GLY A 599 -13.95 -0.70 19.23
CA GLY A 599 -13.97 -1.96 18.50
C GLY A 599 -13.85 -1.77 16.99
N GLY A 600 -13.21 -0.67 16.56
CA GLY A 600 -12.80 -0.42 15.19
C GLY A 600 -11.66 -1.34 14.77
N ASP A 601 -11.63 -1.67 13.49
CA ASP A 601 -10.72 -2.68 12.96
C ASP A 601 -10.34 -2.32 11.52
N SER A 602 -9.48 -3.10 10.85
CA SER A 602 -9.04 -2.71 9.49
C SER A 602 -10.19 -2.61 8.49
N LEU A 603 -11.23 -3.44 8.62
CA LEU A 603 -12.39 -3.46 7.73
C LEU A 603 -13.30 -2.24 8.00
N LEU A 604 -13.52 -1.90 9.27
CA LEU A 604 -14.20 -0.67 9.65
C LEU A 604 -13.38 0.58 9.28
N ALA A 605 -12.05 0.51 9.29
CA ALA A 605 -11.18 1.61 8.87
C ALA A 605 -11.32 1.87 7.37
N MET A 606 -11.38 0.82 6.54
CA MET A 606 -11.71 0.95 5.11
C MET A 606 -13.07 1.63 4.90
N ARG A 607 -14.08 1.22 5.70
CA ARG A 607 -15.42 1.83 5.65
C ARG A 607 -15.40 3.29 6.05
N LEU A 608 -14.70 3.61 7.15
CA LEU A 608 -14.51 4.96 7.66
C LEU A 608 -13.85 5.85 6.60
N VAL A 609 -12.77 5.39 5.99
CA VAL A 609 -12.07 6.11 4.89
C VAL A 609 -12.99 6.32 3.69
N SER A 610 -13.75 5.29 3.30
CA SER A 610 -14.70 5.41 2.19
C SER A 610 -15.84 6.39 2.47
N LEU A 611 -16.45 6.34 3.67
CA LEU A 611 -17.51 7.26 4.06
C LEU A 611 -17.01 8.69 4.31
N ALA A 612 -15.79 8.82 4.83
CA ALA A 612 -15.10 10.10 4.93
C ALA A 612 -14.94 10.71 3.54
N ARG A 613 -14.45 9.94 2.56
CA ARG A 613 -14.31 10.40 1.17
C ARG A 613 -15.63 10.89 0.58
N GLN A 614 -16.71 10.15 0.80
CA GLN A 614 -18.06 10.55 0.38
C GLN A 614 -18.57 11.81 1.09
N SER A 615 -18.11 12.06 2.30
CA SER A 615 -18.47 13.24 3.10
C SER A 615 -17.53 14.42 2.85
N GLY A 616 -16.70 14.34 1.81
CA GLY A 616 -15.73 15.37 1.45
C GLY A 616 -14.52 15.41 2.39
N LEU A 617 -14.06 14.27 2.91
CA LEU A 617 -12.86 14.15 3.75
C LEU A 617 -11.93 13.07 3.20
N THR A 618 -10.66 13.39 2.98
CA THR A 618 -9.62 12.42 2.66
C THR A 618 -9.01 11.89 3.95
N LEU A 619 -9.05 10.57 4.10
CA LEU A 619 -8.38 9.80 5.14
C LEU A 619 -7.67 8.61 4.50
N THR A 620 -6.72 8.03 5.21
CA THR A 620 -6.12 6.74 4.86
C THR A 620 -6.29 5.77 6.01
N VAL A 621 -6.30 4.46 5.72
CA VAL A 621 -6.35 3.42 6.75
C VAL A 621 -5.14 3.52 7.68
N ALA A 622 -3.96 3.85 7.11
CA ALA A 622 -2.76 4.12 7.89
C ALA A 622 -2.94 5.34 8.82
N GLY A 623 -3.59 6.40 8.36
CA GLY A 623 -3.94 7.57 9.18
C GLY A 623 -4.87 7.21 10.35
N VAL A 624 -5.86 6.34 10.13
CA VAL A 624 -6.72 5.82 11.21
C VAL A 624 -5.91 5.03 12.25
N VAL A 625 -4.89 4.29 11.82
CA VAL A 625 -4.00 3.54 12.72
C VAL A 625 -3.06 4.47 13.49
N GLY A 626 -2.45 5.44 12.81
CA GLY A 626 -1.48 6.38 13.39
C GLY A 626 -2.10 7.44 14.27
N ALA A 627 -3.33 7.87 13.97
CA ALA A 627 -4.09 8.87 14.73
C ALA A 627 -5.44 8.30 15.18
N PRO A 628 -5.44 7.41 16.19
CA PRO A 628 -6.59 6.56 16.47
C PRO A 628 -7.71 7.24 17.25
N THR A 629 -7.56 8.47 17.76
CA THR A 629 -8.67 9.19 18.43
C THR A 629 -9.46 10.03 17.44
N LEU A 630 -10.73 10.30 17.70
CA LEU A 630 -11.55 11.11 16.78
C LEU A 630 -10.94 12.50 16.58
N ALA A 631 -10.47 13.15 17.64
CA ALA A 631 -9.76 14.43 17.56
C ALA A 631 -8.48 14.36 16.71
N ALA A 632 -7.61 13.36 16.94
CA ALA A 632 -6.38 13.20 16.17
C ALA A 632 -6.66 12.80 14.72
N LEU A 633 -7.72 12.03 14.48
CA LEU A 633 -8.14 11.70 13.13
C LEU A 633 -8.73 12.93 12.42
N ALA A 634 -9.46 13.78 13.13
CA ALA A 634 -9.97 15.03 12.60
C ALA A 634 -8.86 16.01 12.23
N SER A 635 -7.76 16.05 13.00
CA SER A 635 -6.60 16.88 12.68
C SER A 635 -5.83 16.40 11.45
N THR A 636 -5.82 15.08 11.19
CA THR A 636 -5.20 14.48 9.98
C THR A 636 -6.14 14.46 8.77
N ALA A 637 -7.46 14.61 8.97
CA ALA A 637 -8.45 14.64 7.90
C ALA A 637 -8.29 15.90 7.06
N THR A 638 -8.21 15.74 5.74
CA THR A 638 -8.17 16.87 4.80
C THR A 638 -9.49 16.96 4.06
N GLU A 639 -10.05 18.16 3.84
CA GLU A 639 -11.34 18.27 3.14
C GLU A 639 -11.15 18.07 1.65
N ILE A 640 -11.98 17.24 1.03
CA ILE A 640 -12.06 17.17 -0.43
C ILE A 640 -12.84 18.39 -0.87
N VAL A 641 -12.12 19.39 -1.35
CA VAL A 641 -12.73 20.56 -1.99
C VAL A 641 -13.26 20.15 -3.35
N THR A 642 -14.44 19.52 -3.41
CA THR A 642 -15.21 19.40 -4.65
C THR A 642 -15.85 20.75 -4.94
N THR A 643 -15.10 21.65 -5.56
CA THR A 643 -15.62 22.86 -6.15
C THR A 643 -16.04 22.59 -7.60
N ALA A 644 -17.18 23.13 -8.00
CA ALA A 644 -17.51 23.28 -9.42
C ALA A 644 -16.30 23.82 -10.19
N GLU A 645 -16.11 23.44 -11.45
CA GLU A 645 -15.02 23.99 -12.27
C GLU A 645 -14.97 25.51 -12.13
N LEU A 646 -13.79 26.04 -11.81
CA LEU A 646 -13.59 27.49 -11.72
C LEU A 646 -13.79 28.09 -13.11
N SER A 647 -14.70 29.05 -13.19
CA SER A 647 -14.85 29.87 -14.39
C SER A 647 -13.54 30.61 -14.66
N PRO A 648 -13.11 30.73 -15.93
CA PRO A 648 -11.96 31.55 -16.29
C PRO A 648 -12.03 32.96 -15.69
N PHE A 649 -10.88 33.49 -15.30
CA PHE A 649 -10.69 34.81 -14.70
C PHE A 649 -11.34 34.98 -13.32
N SER A 650 -11.90 33.93 -12.71
CA SER A 650 -12.58 34.01 -11.42
C SER A 650 -11.68 34.46 -10.28
N LEU A 651 -10.40 34.12 -10.31
CA LEU A 651 -9.43 34.45 -9.26
C LEU A 651 -8.92 35.90 -9.33
N VAL A 652 -9.28 36.65 -10.37
CA VAL A 652 -8.94 38.07 -10.55
C VAL A 652 -10.19 38.96 -10.63
N GLN A 653 -11.35 38.47 -10.19
CA GLN A 653 -12.61 39.23 -10.21
C GLN A 653 -12.60 40.53 -9.40
N HIS A 654 -11.67 40.66 -8.45
CA HIS A 654 -11.48 41.87 -7.65
C HIS A 654 -10.67 42.96 -8.38
N LEU A 655 -10.13 42.68 -9.56
CA LEU A 655 -9.36 43.59 -10.41
C LEU A 655 -10.14 43.99 -11.66
N ASP A 656 -9.65 44.98 -12.40
CA ASP A 656 -10.15 45.30 -13.74
C ASP A 656 -9.70 44.22 -14.74
N ILE A 657 -10.54 43.20 -14.92
CA ILE A 657 -10.29 42.06 -15.81
C ILE A 657 -10.03 42.54 -17.25
N ALA A 658 -10.72 43.57 -17.74
CA ALA A 658 -10.59 44.02 -19.12
C ALA A 658 -9.20 44.63 -19.36
N ALA A 659 -8.76 45.49 -18.45
CA ALA A 659 -7.42 46.09 -18.48
C ALA A 659 -6.33 45.02 -18.34
N LEU A 660 -6.46 44.12 -17.35
CA LEU A 660 -5.45 43.08 -17.08
C LEU A 660 -5.32 42.07 -18.23
N ARG A 661 -6.43 41.74 -18.90
CA ARG A 661 -6.40 40.90 -20.11
C ARG A 661 -5.75 41.61 -21.30
N GLN A 662 -6.01 42.90 -21.49
CA GLN A 662 -5.37 43.69 -22.54
C GLN A 662 -3.86 43.78 -22.33
N GLU A 663 -3.44 44.04 -21.09
CA GLU A 663 -2.03 44.05 -20.70
C GLU A 663 -1.38 42.67 -20.89
N GLY A 664 -2.07 41.61 -20.47
CA GLY A 664 -1.60 40.25 -20.64
C GLY A 664 -1.41 39.85 -22.10
N ALA A 665 -2.37 40.17 -22.95
CA ALA A 665 -2.29 39.95 -24.40
C ALA A 665 -1.12 40.72 -25.04
N LEU A 666 -0.93 41.98 -24.63
CA LEU A 666 0.17 42.82 -25.12
C LEU A 666 1.54 42.24 -24.74
N GLN A 667 1.75 41.90 -23.47
CA GLN A 667 3.02 41.33 -23.00
C GLN A 667 3.29 39.95 -23.63
N CYS A 668 2.26 39.11 -23.74
CA CYS A 668 2.37 37.78 -24.35
C CYS A 668 2.42 37.80 -25.88
N ARG A 669 2.26 38.96 -26.54
CA ARG A 669 2.29 39.10 -28.01
C ARG A 669 1.25 38.21 -28.70
N VAL A 670 0.03 38.16 -28.15
CA VAL A 670 -1.12 37.37 -28.66
C VAL A 670 -2.39 38.23 -28.70
N ALA A 671 -3.47 37.73 -29.28
CA ALA A 671 -4.75 38.42 -29.25
C ALA A 671 -5.45 38.23 -27.88
N ASN A 672 -6.37 39.12 -27.52
CA ASN A 672 -7.04 39.06 -26.21
C ASN A 672 -7.96 37.82 -26.09
N GLU A 673 -8.52 37.37 -27.21
CA GLU A 673 -9.32 36.15 -27.36
C GLU A 673 -8.51 34.85 -27.18
N ASP A 674 -7.19 34.91 -27.35
CA ASP A 674 -6.28 33.78 -27.16
C ASP A 674 -6.04 33.48 -25.67
N LEU A 675 -6.46 34.34 -24.75
CA LEU A 675 -6.36 34.06 -23.33
C LEU A 675 -7.47 33.07 -22.90
N GLU A 676 -7.07 31.93 -22.36
CA GLU A 676 -7.94 30.90 -21.80
C GLU A 676 -8.31 31.23 -20.35
N ASP A 677 -7.34 31.63 -19.54
CA ASP A 677 -7.50 31.98 -18.12
C ASP A 677 -6.37 32.93 -17.65
N LEU A 678 -6.56 33.64 -16.53
CA LEU A 678 -5.56 34.52 -15.91
C LEU A 678 -5.75 34.53 -14.38
N TYR A 679 -4.69 34.24 -13.65
CA TYR A 679 -4.70 34.16 -12.18
C TYR A 679 -3.34 34.45 -11.53
N PRO A 680 -3.27 34.79 -10.24
CA PRO A 680 -2.00 35.07 -9.55
C PRO A 680 -1.04 33.88 -9.53
N CYS A 681 0.23 34.14 -9.27
CA CYS A 681 1.22 33.09 -8.96
C CYS A 681 1.03 32.55 -7.53
N SER A 682 1.34 31.27 -7.32
CA SER A 682 1.56 30.76 -5.97
C SER A 682 2.79 31.41 -5.34
N THR A 683 2.92 31.27 -4.03
CA THR A 683 4.06 31.78 -3.25
C THR A 683 5.39 31.17 -3.71
N MET A 684 5.39 29.87 -4.03
CA MET A 684 6.56 29.21 -4.60
C MET A 684 6.89 29.71 -6.01
N GLN A 685 5.87 29.90 -6.86
CA GLN A 685 6.09 30.49 -8.19
C GLN A 685 6.64 31.93 -8.09
N MET A 686 6.16 32.72 -7.12
CA MET A 686 6.73 34.03 -6.84
C MET A 686 8.17 33.96 -6.32
N HIS A 687 8.56 32.91 -5.59
CA HIS A 687 9.95 32.69 -5.23
C HIS A 687 10.83 32.48 -6.47
N TYR A 688 10.39 31.68 -7.45
CA TYR A 688 11.15 31.54 -8.72
C TYR A 688 11.30 32.85 -9.49
N VAL A 689 10.31 33.75 -9.41
CA VAL A 689 10.36 35.08 -10.03
C VAL A 689 11.30 36.03 -9.28
N THR A 690 11.20 36.08 -7.95
CA THR A 690 11.87 37.09 -7.11
C THR A 690 13.22 36.64 -6.57
N GLY A 691 13.52 35.33 -6.57
CA GLY A 691 14.70 34.72 -5.95
C GLY A 691 14.85 35.11 -4.48
N TYR A 692 16.01 35.69 -4.17
CA TYR A 692 16.41 36.22 -2.87
C TYR A 692 16.53 37.76 -2.96
N PRO A 693 15.45 38.53 -2.73
CA PRO A 693 15.40 39.99 -2.92
C PRO A 693 16.41 40.78 -2.06
N GLU A 694 16.86 40.20 -0.95
CA GLU A 694 17.94 40.73 -0.11
C GLU A 694 19.28 40.89 -0.85
N TYR A 695 19.42 40.28 -2.03
CA TYR A 695 20.56 40.42 -2.94
C TYR A 695 20.34 41.43 -4.06
N GLU A 696 19.37 42.33 -3.89
CA GLU A 696 19.06 43.39 -4.85
C GLU A 696 18.76 42.85 -6.25
N ARG A 697 18.10 41.68 -6.34
CA ARG A 697 17.67 41.11 -7.61
C ARG A 697 16.58 41.99 -8.24
N ASP A 698 16.79 42.36 -9.50
CA ASP A 698 15.76 43.00 -10.29
C ASP A 698 14.67 41.99 -10.67
N ILE A 699 13.42 42.26 -10.26
CA ILE A 699 12.23 41.46 -10.62
C ILE A 699 12.01 41.48 -12.15
N ALA A 700 12.51 42.50 -12.85
CA ALA A 700 12.48 42.60 -14.31
C ALA A 700 13.62 41.83 -15.02
N GLY A 701 14.52 41.20 -14.27
CA GLY A 701 15.70 40.49 -14.78
C GLY A 701 15.46 38.99 -15.10
N PRO A 702 16.45 38.32 -15.72
CA PRO A 702 16.33 36.93 -16.15
C PRO A 702 15.98 35.96 -15.00
N TRP A 703 14.96 35.11 -15.19
CA TRP A 703 14.61 34.05 -14.24
C TRP A 703 15.49 32.83 -14.49
N HIS A 704 16.50 32.65 -13.63
CA HIS A 704 17.49 31.58 -13.73
C HIS A 704 16.97 30.25 -13.18
N TRP A 705 15.69 29.90 -13.32
CA TRP A 705 15.15 28.57 -12.94
C TRP A 705 14.82 27.73 -14.18
N GLN A 706 15.67 27.82 -15.20
CA GLN A 706 15.56 27.05 -16.42
C GLN A 706 16.40 25.78 -16.35
N SER A 707 15.81 24.66 -16.74
CA SER A 707 16.52 23.39 -16.91
C SER A 707 16.59 23.04 -18.38
N GLN A 708 17.79 22.92 -18.92
CA GLN A 708 18.08 22.38 -20.24
C GLN A 708 18.47 20.91 -20.09
N GLN A 709 17.71 19.99 -20.68
CA GLN A 709 17.94 18.55 -20.65
C GLN A 709 18.20 18.02 -22.06
N VAL A 710 19.21 17.18 -22.23
CA VAL A 710 19.64 16.69 -23.55
C VAL A 710 19.59 15.18 -23.58
N TYR A 711 18.90 14.65 -24.58
CA TYR A 711 18.75 13.23 -24.83
C TYR A 711 19.23 12.89 -26.23
N ARG A 712 20.04 11.85 -26.37
CA ARG A 712 20.37 11.28 -27.67
C ARG A 712 19.20 10.44 -28.16
N VAL A 713 18.86 10.64 -29.42
CA VAL A 713 17.72 9.99 -30.08
C VAL A 713 18.18 8.69 -30.73
N PRO A 714 17.54 7.55 -30.44
CA PRO A 714 17.90 6.29 -31.09
C PRO A 714 17.44 6.29 -32.57
N PRO A 715 18.13 5.57 -33.46
CA PRO A 715 17.74 5.49 -34.87
C PRO A 715 16.30 4.99 -35.11
N SER A 716 15.77 4.19 -34.19
CA SER A 716 14.45 3.57 -34.25
C SER A 716 13.28 4.50 -33.88
N LEU A 717 13.54 5.70 -33.33
CA LEU A 717 12.46 6.59 -32.91
C LEU A 717 11.84 7.30 -34.12
N ASP A 718 10.53 7.13 -34.31
CA ASP A 718 9.74 7.93 -35.24
C ASP A 718 9.59 9.37 -34.70
N LEU A 719 10.34 10.29 -35.30
CA LEU A 719 10.41 11.69 -34.89
C LEU A 719 9.15 12.50 -35.23
N GLU A 720 8.41 12.12 -36.27
CA GLU A 720 7.16 12.81 -36.61
C GLU A 720 6.10 12.49 -35.56
N ARG A 721 5.97 11.21 -35.21
CA ARG A 721 5.09 10.77 -34.13
C ARG A 721 5.51 11.35 -32.79
N PHE A 722 6.82 11.39 -32.51
CA PHE A 722 7.36 11.99 -31.28
C PHE A 722 7.00 13.46 -31.16
N ARG A 723 7.13 14.23 -32.27
CA ARG A 723 6.71 15.63 -32.32
C ARG A 723 5.19 15.77 -32.13
N ALA A 724 4.40 14.88 -32.72
CA ALA A 724 2.94 14.90 -32.64
C ALA A 724 2.43 14.72 -31.20
N VAL A 725 2.99 13.76 -30.45
CA VAL A 725 2.57 13.52 -29.05
C VAL A 725 2.95 14.66 -28.12
N TRP A 726 4.11 15.29 -28.34
CA TRP A 726 4.50 16.51 -27.62
C TRP A 726 3.53 17.66 -27.88
N ASN A 727 3.18 17.89 -29.14
CA ASN A 727 2.20 18.90 -29.50
C ASN A 727 0.85 18.60 -28.83
N ALA A 728 0.38 17.35 -28.83
CA ALA A 728 -0.85 16.94 -28.16
C ALA A 728 -0.79 17.17 -26.63
N ALA A 729 0.32 16.84 -25.97
CA ALA A 729 0.50 17.08 -24.55
C ALA A 729 0.50 18.58 -24.19
N ILE A 730 1.10 19.43 -25.02
CA ILE A 730 1.05 20.89 -24.86
C ILE A 730 -0.39 21.41 -24.97
N GLN A 731 -1.20 20.87 -25.88
CA GLN A 731 -2.62 21.22 -25.94
C GLN A 731 -3.36 20.79 -24.67
N ARG A 732 -3.06 19.59 -24.19
CA ARG A 732 -3.73 18.94 -23.05
C ARG A 732 -3.46 19.62 -21.71
N HIS A 733 -2.22 20.03 -21.46
CA HIS A 733 -1.77 20.54 -20.16
C HIS A 733 -1.58 22.05 -20.16
N GLN A 734 -2.43 22.79 -19.43
CA GLN A 734 -2.42 24.25 -19.38
C GLN A 734 -1.07 24.84 -18.93
N SER A 735 -0.36 24.17 -18.02
CA SER A 735 0.95 24.63 -17.51
C SER A 735 2.00 24.78 -18.63
N LEU A 736 1.96 23.91 -19.65
CA LEU A 736 2.88 23.99 -20.79
C LEU A 736 2.58 25.15 -21.76
N ARG A 737 1.40 25.77 -21.63
CA ARG A 737 0.94 26.95 -22.40
C ARG A 737 0.81 28.21 -21.53
N THR A 738 1.31 28.15 -20.31
CA THR A 738 1.25 29.27 -19.37
C THR A 738 2.44 30.20 -19.59
N ARG A 739 2.19 31.51 -19.52
CA ARG A 739 3.20 32.56 -19.51
C ARG A 739 3.03 33.44 -18.27
N LEU A 740 4.04 34.23 -17.94
CA LEU A 740 3.96 35.19 -16.85
C LEU A 740 3.90 36.62 -17.39
N ILE A 741 3.18 37.49 -16.70
CA ILE A 741 3.15 38.93 -16.98
C ILE A 741 3.39 39.71 -15.68
N LEU A 742 3.95 40.90 -15.82
CA LEU A 742 4.12 41.86 -14.72
C LEU A 742 3.18 43.03 -14.94
N SER A 743 2.21 43.24 -14.06
CA SER A 743 1.35 44.42 -14.06
C SER A 743 1.56 45.26 -12.80
N ALA A 744 0.93 46.43 -12.76
CA ALA A 744 0.91 47.27 -11.55
C ALA A 744 0.27 46.55 -10.35
N ALA A 745 -0.56 45.53 -10.57
CA ALA A 745 -1.19 44.73 -9.52
C ALA A 745 -0.34 43.53 -9.07
N GLY A 746 0.80 43.26 -9.71
CA GLY A 746 1.70 42.17 -9.38
C GLY A 746 1.98 41.23 -10.57
N VAL A 747 2.42 40.02 -10.26
CA VAL A 747 2.77 39.01 -11.27
C VAL A 747 1.65 37.99 -11.44
N PHE A 748 1.25 37.77 -12.69
CA PHE A 748 0.13 36.89 -13.04
C PHE A 748 0.55 35.81 -14.02
N GLN A 749 -0.09 34.65 -13.89
CA GLN A 749 -0.08 33.57 -14.85
C GLN A 749 -1.15 33.84 -15.91
N VAL A 750 -0.76 33.72 -17.18
CA VAL A 750 -1.64 33.84 -18.34
C VAL A 750 -1.64 32.49 -19.06
N VAL A 751 -2.79 31.82 -19.06
CA VAL A 751 -2.98 30.55 -19.78
C VAL A 751 -3.45 30.89 -21.19
N LEU A 752 -2.68 30.52 -22.20
CA LEU A 752 -3.05 30.72 -23.61
C LEU A 752 -3.86 29.56 -24.12
N ARG A 753 -4.89 29.78 -24.94
CA ARG A 753 -5.64 28.73 -25.63
C ARG A 753 -4.73 27.84 -26.48
N GLY A 754 -5.19 26.62 -26.68
CA GLY A 754 -4.49 25.65 -27.51
C GLY A 754 -4.20 26.15 -28.92
N GLY A 755 -2.92 26.14 -29.32
CA GLY A 755 -2.46 26.57 -30.65
C GLY A 755 -2.18 28.06 -30.78
N SER A 756 -2.42 28.85 -29.73
CA SER A 756 -2.08 30.27 -29.69
C SER A 756 -0.61 30.47 -29.32
N GLY A 757 0.15 31.21 -30.15
CA GLY A 757 1.58 31.50 -29.95
C GLY A 757 2.52 30.80 -30.94
N PRO A 758 3.84 31.04 -30.84
CA PRO A 758 4.82 30.43 -31.73
C PRO A 758 5.02 28.93 -31.40
N SER A 759 5.52 28.18 -32.37
CA SER A 759 5.94 26.78 -32.17
C SER A 759 7.01 26.70 -31.07
N VAL A 760 6.89 25.68 -30.20
CA VAL A 760 7.93 25.37 -29.21
C VAL A 760 9.12 24.64 -29.81
N TRP A 761 8.98 24.09 -31.03
CA TRP A 761 9.99 23.30 -31.72
C TRP A 761 10.95 24.16 -32.56
N GLU A 762 12.26 23.93 -32.40
CA GLU A 762 13.35 24.44 -33.24
C GLU A 762 14.13 23.27 -33.88
N GLU A 763 14.73 23.50 -35.04
CA GLU A 763 15.71 22.59 -35.66
C GLU A 763 17.07 23.29 -35.65
N ALA A 764 18.11 22.61 -35.19
CA ALA A 764 19.46 23.18 -35.09
C ALA A 764 20.54 22.21 -35.59
N GLN A 765 21.70 22.76 -35.93
CA GLN A 765 22.91 22.02 -36.32
C GLN A 765 24.01 22.34 -35.32
N GLY A 766 24.77 21.33 -34.90
CA GLY A 766 25.83 21.47 -33.90
C GLY A 766 25.27 21.53 -32.48
N LEU A 767 25.57 20.50 -31.68
CA LEU A 767 25.03 20.38 -30.33
C LEU A 767 25.60 21.46 -29.41
N GLU A 768 26.92 21.62 -29.37
CA GLU A 768 27.57 22.57 -28.45
C GLU A 768 27.15 24.02 -28.73
N GLU A 769 27.08 24.42 -30.01
CA GLU A 769 26.65 25.76 -30.42
C GLU A 769 25.19 26.02 -30.04
N TYR A 770 24.30 25.05 -30.28
CA TYR A 770 22.90 25.17 -29.87
C TYR A 770 22.76 25.29 -28.36
N LEU A 771 23.42 24.42 -27.58
CA LEU A 771 23.31 24.42 -26.12
C LEU A 771 23.79 25.75 -25.53
N GLU A 772 24.89 26.31 -26.03
CA GLU A 772 25.41 27.60 -25.56
C GLU A 772 24.49 28.77 -25.93
N LYS A 773 23.98 28.79 -27.17
CA LYS A 773 22.96 29.76 -27.60
C LYS A 773 21.71 29.67 -26.73
N ASP A 774 21.18 28.46 -26.54
CA ASP A 774 19.94 28.22 -25.81
C ASP A 774 20.05 28.60 -24.33
N LYS A 775 21.21 28.35 -23.70
CA LYS A 775 21.53 28.82 -22.34
C LYS A 775 21.50 30.34 -22.23
N SER A 776 22.02 31.06 -23.23
CA SER A 776 22.01 32.53 -23.24
C SER A 776 20.62 33.16 -23.43
N CYS A 777 19.66 32.39 -23.94
CA CYS A 777 18.29 32.82 -24.17
C CYS A 777 17.42 32.62 -22.92
N ILE A 778 17.43 33.59 -22.01
CA ILE A 778 16.60 33.52 -20.81
C ILE A 778 15.13 33.81 -21.13
N MET A 779 14.23 32.99 -20.59
CA MET A 779 12.77 33.19 -20.71
C MET A 779 12.31 34.24 -19.68
N GLY A 780 11.66 35.32 -20.14
CA GLY A 780 11.16 36.41 -19.29
C GLY A 780 9.65 36.66 -19.41
N PHE A 781 9.18 37.82 -18.92
CA PHE A 781 7.75 38.19 -18.96
C PHE A 781 7.23 38.20 -20.40
N GLY A 782 6.10 37.53 -20.61
CA GLY A 782 5.44 37.37 -21.90
C GLY A 782 6.02 36.26 -22.79
N ASP A 783 7.14 35.64 -22.45
CA ASP A 783 7.76 34.58 -23.26
C ASP A 783 7.14 33.20 -23.00
N GLY A 784 7.34 32.27 -23.94
CA GLY A 784 7.00 30.86 -23.76
C GLY A 784 7.97 30.17 -22.80
N LEU A 785 7.45 29.31 -21.93
CA LEU A 785 8.20 28.68 -20.84
C LEU A 785 8.69 27.25 -21.14
N VAL A 786 8.52 26.80 -22.39
CA VAL A 786 8.95 25.51 -22.93
C VAL A 786 9.61 25.74 -24.30
N ARG A 787 10.79 25.16 -24.50
CA ARG A 787 11.47 25.08 -25.80
C ARG A 787 11.93 23.64 -26.02
N LEU A 788 11.68 23.14 -27.23
CA LEU A 788 12.08 21.82 -27.68
C LEU A 788 12.93 22.00 -28.94
N ALA A 789 14.06 21.32 -29.04
CA ALA A 789 14.86 21.33 -30.26
C ALA A 789 15.28 19.94 -30.68
N LEU A 790 15.19 19.68 -31.98
CA LEU A 790 15.89 18.56 -32.61
C LEU A 790 17.22 19.09 -33.15
N VAL A 791 18.31 18.57 -32.59
CA VAL A 791 19.67 18.99 -32.92
C VAL A 791 20.40 17.88 -33.63
N HIS A 792 20.94 18.17 -34.81
CA HIS A 792 21.75 17.24 -35.58
C HIS A 792 23.21 17.52 -35.30
N ALA A 793 23.95 16.53 -34.81
CA ALA A 793 25.38 16.69 -34.63
C ALA A 793 26.09 16.75 -35.99
N GLN A 794 27.23 17.43 -36.04
CA GLN A 794 28.10 17.48 -37.21
C GLN A 794 29.53 17.21 -36.74
N PRO A 795 30.28 16.29 -37.38
CA PRO A 795 29.99 15.56 -38.62
C PRO A 795 29.29 14.20 -38.44
N SER A 796 28.90 13.80 -37.22
CA SER A 796 28.24 12.51 -36.94
C SER A 796 26.78 12.50 -37.40
N SER A 797 26.20 11.33 -37.70
CA SER A 797 24.76 11.19 -37.97
C SER A 797 23.88 11.17 -36.71
N ASP A 798 24.44 11.53 -35.55
CA ASP A 798 23.73 11.51 -34.27
C ASP A 798 22.71 12.65 -34.20
N ARG A 799 21.57 12.37 -33.55
CA ARG A 799 20.47 13.29 -33.34
C ARG A 799 20.20 13.41 -31.85
N PHE A 800 19.87 14.61 -31.40
CA PHE A 800 19.60 14.93 -30.01
C PHE A 800 18.28 15.68 -29.89
N VAL A 801 17.54 15.42 -28.82
CA VAL A 801 16.42 16.26 -28.38
C VAL A 801 16.91 17.06 -27.18
N ALA A 802 16.87 18.38 -27.32
CA ALA A 802 17.09 19.30 -26.21
C ALA A 802 15.73 19.84 -25.74
N MET A 803 15.46 19.73 -24.45
CA MET A 803 14.25 20.21 -23.80
C MET A 803 14.62 21.24 -22.75
N THR A 804 14.20 22.48 -22.95
CA THR A 804 14.46 23.59 -22.04
C THR A 804 13.13 24.09 -21.47
N MET A 805 12.97 23.99 -20.15
CA MET A 805 11.73 24.35 -19.45
C MET A 805 12.02 25.18 -18.20
N GLN A 806 11.13 26.11 -17.87
CA GLN A 806 11.17 26.87 -16.62
C GLN A 806 10.49 26.10 -15.48
N HIS A 807 11.14 26.02 -14.31
CA HIS A 807 10.65 25.27 -13.15
C HIS A 807 9.33 25.85 -12.57
N ILE A 808 8.94 27.06 -13.00
CA ILE A 808 7.67 27.69 -12.64
C ILE A 808 6.42 27.07 -13.30
N ILE A 809 6.59 26.10 -14.20
CA ILE A 809 5.49 25.38 -14.84
C ILE A 809 5.54 23.85 -14.65
N TYR A 810 6.55 23.33 -13.94
CA TYR A 810 6.66 21.90 -13.66
C TYR A 810 7.43 21.62 -12.37
N ASP A 811 7.24 20.44 -11.81
CA ASP A 811 8.10 19.82 -10.79
C ASP A 811 8.49 18.38 -11.18
N ALA A 812 9.39 17.76 -10.40
CA ALA A 812 9.87 16.41 -10.66
C ALA A 812 8.74 15.37 -10.79
N PHE A 813 7.70 15.49 -9.97
CA PHE A 813 6.56 14.56 -9.99
C PHE A 813 5.73 14.75 -11.27
N SER A 814 5.48 16.00 -11.66
CA SER A 814 4.72 16.34 -12.88
C SER A 814 5.42 15.90 -14.17
N LEU A 815 6.76 15.86 -14.19
CA LEU A 815 7.51 15.31 -15.31
C LEU A 815 7.26 13.81 -15.48
N GLY A 816 7.21 13.05 -14.38
CA GLY A 816 6.85 11.63 -14.43
C GLY A 816 5.48 11.40 -15.06
N ILE A 817 4.48 12.21 -14.67
CA ILE A 817 3.14 12.19 -15.28
C ILE A 817 3.21 12.51 -16.78
N LEU A 818 3.85 13.64 -17.12
CA LEU A 818 3.94 14.12 -18.50
C LEU A 818 4.59 13.09 -19.43
N PHE A 819 5.71 12.52 -19.04
CA PHE A 819 6.44 11.56 -19.88
C PHE A 819 5.73 10.22 -19.98
N ASN A 820 5.10 9.74 -18.90
CA ASN A 820 4.28 8.53 -18.98
C ASN A 820 3.12 8.73 -19.97
N GLU A 821 2.43 9.87 -19.93
CA GLU A 821 1.38 10.19 -20.90
C GLU A 821 1.89 10.33 -22.32
N LEU A 822 3.04 10.98 -22.53
CA LEU A 822 3.64 11.10 -23.86
C LEU A 822 3.99 9.73 -24.44
N GLU A 823 4.55 8.83 -23.63
CA GLU A 823 4.86 7.46 -24.05
C GLU A 823 3.59 6.67 -24.38
N GLN A 824 2.55 6.75 -23.53
CA GLN A 824 1.26 6.11 -23.78
C GLN A 824 0.65 6.58 -25.12
N ASP A 825 0.59 7.89 -25.35
CA ASP A 825 0.10 8.50 -26.59
C ASP A 825 0.97 8.04 -27.79
N TYR A 826 2.29 7.99 -27.60
CA TYR A 826 3.23 7.52 -28.62
C TYR A 826 3.08 6.06 -28.97
N TYR A 827 2.63 5.19 -28.07
CA TYR A 827 2.37 3.78 -28.40
C TYR A 827 0.92 3.50 -28.79
N GLY A 828 0.05 4.52 -28.74
CA GLY A 828 -1.38 4.38 -29.05
C GLY A 828 -2.16 3.69 -27.93
N GLU A 829 -1.67 3.81 -26.70
CA GLU A 829 -2.32 3.29 -25.50
C GLU A 829 -3.42 4.24 -25.03
N GLU A 830 -4.35 3.72 -24.24
CA GLU A 830 -5.45 4.52 -23.71
C GLU A 830 -4.95 5.46 -22.62
N LEU A 831 -5.08 6.77 -22.87
CA LEU A 831 -4.80 7.80 -21.87
C LEU A 831 -5.92 7.83 -20.82
N PRO A 832 -5.63 8.23 -19.56
CA PRO A 832 -6.65 8.36 -18.52
C PRO A 832 -7.87 9.16 -18.99
N SER A 833 -9.06 8.58 -18.83
CA SER A 833 -10.33 9.18 -19.24
C SER A 833 -10.75 10.31 -18.30
N GLY A 834 -10.86 11.55 -18.80
CA GLY A 834 -11.40 12.69 -18.04
C GLY A 834 -10.71 14.02 -18.33
N PRO A 835 -11.29 15.15 -17.88
CA PRO A 835 -10.62 16.45 -17.95
C PRO A 835 -9.40 16.46 -17.02
N ARG A 836 -8.29 17.05 -17.49
CA ARG A 836 -7.08 17.17 -16.67
C ARG A 836 -7.25 18.25 -15.58
N PRO A 837 -6.72 18.01 -14.37
CA PRO A 837 -6.69 19.01 -13.31
C PRO A 837 -6.01 20.30 -13.79
N LYS A 838 -6.55 21.44 -13.35
CA LYS A 838 -6.08 22.78 -13.73
C LYS A 838 -5.36 23.43 -12.56
N MET A 839 -4.30 24.19 -12.86
CA MET A 839 -3.48 24.87 -11.85
C MET A 839 -4.28 25.90 -11.04
N ASN A 840 -5.32 26.51 -11.64
CA ASN A 840 -6.15 27.51 -10.96
C ASN A 840 -6.81 27.00 -9.65
N ARG A 841 -7.12 25.70 -9.54
CA ARG A 841 -7.64 25.11 -8.30
C ARG A 841 -6.61 25.09 -7.17
N TYR A 842 -5.38 24.72 -7.51
CA TYR A 842 -4.27 24.79 -6.57
C TYR A 842 -4.03 26.23 -6.12
N ILE A 843 -4.01 27.18 -7.07
CA ILE A 843 -3.87 28.61 -6.77
C ILE A 843 -5.00 29.09 -5.85
N GLN A 844 -6.26 28.76 -6.13
CA GLN A 844 -7.39 29.11 -5.28
C GLN A 844 -7.18 28.62 -3.84
N TYR A 845 -6.75 27.36 -3.68
CA TYR A 845 -6.54 26.77 -2.37
C TYR A 845 -5.43 27.50 -1.59
N VAL A 846 -4.23 27.63 -2.16
CA VAL A 846 -3.08 28.20 -1.43
C VAL A 846 -3.23 29.71 -1.17
N THR A 847 -3.91 30.44 -2.06
CA THR A 847 -4.17 31.87 -1.86
C THR A 847 -5.34 32.13 -0.91
N GLY A 848 -6.32 31.23 -0.85
CA GLY A 848 -7.48 31.33 0.03
C GLY A 848 -7.30 30.71 1.41
N ALA A 849 -6.21 29.96 1.65
CA ALA A 849 -5.96 29.31 2.93
C ALA A 849 -5.68 30.33 4.06
N ASP A 850 -6.20 30.04 5.25
CA ASP A 850 -5.88 30.81 6.46
C ASP A 850 -4.41 30.59 6.85
N LYS A 851 -3.63 31.67 6.85
CA LYS A 851 -2.20 31.66 7.11
C LYS A 851 -1.86 31.91 8.59
N THR A 852 -2.82 32.36 9.41
CA THR A 852 -2.54 32.75 10.80
C THR A 852 -2.10 31.55 11.63
N ALA A 853 -2.88 30.47 11.63
CA ALA A 853 -2.54 29.26 12.39
C ALA A 853 -1.25 28.59 11.89
N ALA A 854 -1.00 28.61 10.57
CA ALA A 854 0.24 28.10 10.01
C ALA A 854 1.45 28.92 10.44
N LEU A 855 1.36 30.26 10.40
CA LEU A 855 2.43 31.14 10.85
C LEU A 855 2.73 30.95 12.34
N GLU A 856 1.70 30.81 13.19
CA GLU A 856 1.86 30.51 14.61
C GLU A 856 2.58 29.18 14.84
N PHE A 857 2.17 28.12 14.13
CA PHE A 857 2.82 26.81 14.20
C PHE A 857 4.30 26.88 13.82
N TRP A 858 4.61 27.46 12.66
CA TRP A 858 5.99 27.54 12.16
C TRP A 858 6.88 28.42 13.04
N THR A 859 6.35 29.55 13.54
CA THR A 859 7.06 30.40 14.50
C THR A 859 7.35 29.64 15.80
N SER A 860 6.39 28.87 16.31
CA SER A 860 6.59 28.06 17.51
C SER A 860 7.62 26.94 17.31
N TYR A 861 7.61 26.28 16.14
CA TYR A 861 8.55 25.20 15.82
C TYR A 861 10.00 25.70 15.70
N LEU A 862 10.16 26.87 15.07
CA LEU A 862 11.46 27.48 14.80
C LEU A 862 11.99 28.30 15.98
N ALA A 863 11.18 28.55 17.00
CA ALA A 863 11.53 29.36 18.15
C ALA A 863 12.91 29.00 18.72
N GLY A 864 13.80 29.98 18.75
CA GLY A 864 15.15 29.85 19.31
C GLY A 864 16.10 28.96 18.51
N ALA A 865 15.79 28.61 17.26
CA ALA A 865 16.71 27.89 16.38
C ALA A 865 17.91 28.79 16.01
N VAL A 866 19.13 28.26 16.16
CA VAL A 866 20.38 28.97 15.82
C VAL A 866 21.29 28.08 14.99
N THR A 867 21.25 28.26 13.67
CA THR A 867 22.12 27.54 12.73
C THR A 867 23.34 28.39 12.40
N LYS A 868 24.55 27.81 12.50
CA LYS A 868 25.77 28.49 12.03
C LYS A 868 25.79 28.51 10.49
N PRO A 869 26.31 29.56 9.84
CA PRO A 869 26.38 29.62 8.39
C PRO A 869 27.31 28.53 7.84
N LEU A 870 26.82 27.74 6.90
CA LEU A 870 27.59 26.70 6.21
C LEU A 870 28.50 27.28 5.11
N LEU A 871 28.06 28.37 4.47
CA LEU A 871 28.74 29.02 3.37
C LEU A 871 29.42 30.32 3.81
N THR A 872 30.52 30.66 3.14
CA THR A 872 31.17 31.97 3.27
C THR A 872 30.80 32.82 2.06
N PHE A 873 30.13 33.96 2.28
CA PHE A 873 29.71 34.86 1.20
C PHE A 873 30.80 35.89 0.88
N PRO A 874 31.37 35.87 -0.34
CA PRO A 874 32.22 36.96 -0.79
C PRO A 874 31.34 38.21 -1.03
N PRO A 875 31.79 39.41 -0.62
CA PRO A 875 30.98 40.64 -0.72
C PRO A 875 30.62 41.07 -2.16
N ASP A 876 31.30 40.54 -3.18
CA ASP A 876 31.19 41.00 -4.57
C ASP A 876 30.49 40.02 -5.52
N VAL A 877 29.97 38.88 -5.04
CA VAL A 877 29.33 37.86 -5.90
C VAL A 877 27.81 38.06 -5.95
N LYS A 878 27.29 38.18 -7.17
CA LYS A 878 25.86 38.21 -7.45
C LYS A 878 25.35 36.77 -7.66
N LEU A 879 24.23 36.41 -7.02
CA LEU A 879 23.66 35.05 -7.05
C LEU A 879 23.18 34.58 -8.44
N PHE A 880 23.14 35.46 -9.43
CA PHE A 880 22.82 35.07 -10.81
C PHE A 880 24.05 34.80 -11.69
N ASP A 881 25.26 35.04 -11.18
CA ASP A 881 26.52 34.73 -11.88
C ASP A 881 27.12 33.40 -11.35
N LEU A 882 26.28 32.47 -10.85
CA LEU A 882 26.73 31.21 -10.24
C LEU A 882 27.28 30.23 -11.27
N ASN A 883 28.40 29.60 -10.92
CA ASN A 883 28.99 28.49 -11.65
C ASN A 883 28.93 27.24 -10.77
N VAL A 884 27.78 26.56 -10.84
CA VAL A 884 27.48 25.39 -10.01
C VAL A 884 28.26 24.17 -10.52
N SER A 885 29.06 23.62 -9.62
CA SER A 885 29.73 22.33 -9.74
C SER A 885 28.99 21.28 -8.93
N GLU A 886 29.17 20.01 -9.27
CA GLU A 886 28.58 18.90 -8.51
C GLU A 886 29.66 17.92 -8.08
N THR A 887 29.54 17.41 -6.86
CA THR A 887 30.26 16.22 -6.40
C THR A 887 29.22 15.20 -5.99
N SER A 888 29.41 13.94 -6.36
CA SER A 888 28.46 12.88 -6.02
C SER A 888 29.13 11.61 -5.53
N LEU A 889 28.37 10.88 -4.71
CA LEU A 889 28.74 9.61 -4.13
C LEU A 889 27.53 8.66 -4.26
N THR A 890 27.77 7.44 -4.71
CA THR A 890 26.73 6.42 -4.77
C THR A 890 26.94 5.39 -3.69
N THR A 891 25.88 5.09 -2.95
CA THR A 891 25.85 4.08 -1.89
C THR A 891 24.75 3.08 -2.20
N LYS A 892 24.91 1.82 -1.76
CA LYS A 892 23.80 0.87 -1.81
C LYS A 892 22.80 1.20 -0.71
N MET A 893 21.51 1.03 -1.02
CA MET A 893 20.46 1.02 -0.01
C MET A 893 20.68 -0.20 0.88
N PRO A 894 20.83 -0.03 2.21
CA PRO A 894 20.89 -1.15 3.15
C PRO A 894 19.59 -1.96 3.10
N GLU A 895 19.63 -3.26 3.38
CA GLU A 895 18.40 -4.06 3.54
C GLU A 895 17.51 -3.36 4.58
N PRO A 896 16.29 -2.91 4.22
CA PRO A 896 15.50 -2.15 5.16
C PRO A 896 15.09 -3.07 6.33
N ARG A 897 15.23 -2.58 7.56
CA ARG A 897 14.84 -3.35 8.75
C ARG A 897 14.13 -2.43 9.72
N THR A 898 12.81 -2.57 9.77
CA THR A 898 11.91 -2.13 10.85
C THR A 898 12.36 -0.85 11.59
N SER A 899 12.48 0.28 10.90
CA SER A 899 12.53 1.58 11.56
C SER A 899 11.10 2.12 11.73
N GLU A 900 10.81 2.77 12.85
CA GLU A 900 9.55 3.53 13.02
C GLU A 900 9.53 4.81 12.16
N ALA A 901 10.68 5.21 11.60
CA ALA A 901 10.85 6.39 10.75
C ALA A 901 11.02 6.03 9.27
N THR A 902 10.56 6.93 8.38
CA THR A 902 10.69 6.78 6.94
C THR A 902 12.14 6.94 6.47
N THR A 903 12.47 6.37 5.30
CA THR A 903 13.79 6.55 4.66
C THR A 903 14.14 8.03 4.46
N ALA A 904 13.15 8.87 4.10
CA ALA A 904 13.35 10.31 3.95
C ALA A 904 13.78 10.97 5.27
N THR A 905 13.11 10.63 6.38
CA THR A 905 13.50 11.11 7.72
C THR A 905 14.89 10.65 8.11
N ILE A 906 15.25 9.39 7.82
CA ILE A 906 16.61 8.88 8.07
C ILE A 906 17.66 9.67 7.28
N MET A 907 17.40 9.95 6.00
CA MET A 907 18.31 10.74 5.14
C MET A 907 18.45 12.18 5.63
N GLU A 908 17.35 12.82 6.03
CA GLU A 908 17.32 14.18 6.59
C GLU A 908 18.09 14.26 7.90
N VAL A 909 17.89 13.30 8.81
CA VAL A 909 18.63 13.23 10.08
C VAL A 909 20.12 12.96 9.83
N ALA A 910 20.46 12.05 8.90
CA ALA A 910 21.85 11.79 8.54
C ALA A 910 22.56 13.03 8.00
N ALA A 911 21.91 13.74 7.08
CA ALA A 911 22.44 14.99 6.54
C ALA A 911 22.56 16.08 7.62
N GLY A 912 21.51 16.26 8.42
CA GLY A 912 21.50 17.24 9.51
C GLY A 912 22.58 16.99 10.56
N LEU A 913 22.79 15.75 10.98
CA LEU A 913 23.85 15.39 11.93
C LEU A 913 25.25 15.56 11.33
N ALA A 914 25.45 15.23 10.04
CA ALA A 914 26.71 15.47 9.35
C ALA A 914 27.06 16.97 9.30
N ILE A 915 26.08 17.82 9.01
CA ILE A 915 26.22 19.28 8.99
C ILE A 915 26.49 19.80 10.40
N ALA A 916 25.72 19.36 11.40
CA ALA A 916 25.91 19.76 12.79
C ALA A 916 27.29 19.38 13.32
N GLY A 917 27.75 18.16 12.99
CA GLY A 917 29.07 17.65 13.36
C GLY A 917 30.21 18.52 12.83
N ARG A 918 30.08 19.01 11.59
CA ARG A 918 31.05 19.93 10.95
C ARG A 918 31.04 21.33 11.54
N LEU A 919 29.85 21.89 11.75
CA LEU A 919 29.70 23.25 12.24
C LEU A 919 29.91 23.35 13.76
N GLY A 920 29.86 22.23 14.47
CA GLY A 920 29.88 22.18 15.92
C GLY A 920 28.74 23.02 16.51
N CYS A 921 27.53 22.87 15.99
CA CYS A 921 26.33 23.57 16.46
C CYS A 921 25.28 22.57 16.99
N ALA A 922 24.46 23.05 17.93
CA ALA A 922 23.42 22.26 18.59
C ALA A 922 22.09 22.27 17.81
N ASP A 923 21.92 23.17 16.84
CA ASP A 923 20.75 23.24 15.99
C ASP A 923 21.20 23.39 14.53
N VAL A 924 20.56 22.62 13.66
CA VAL A 924 20.68 22.77 12.21
C VAL A 924 19.28 22.88 11.63
N VAL A 925 19.03 23.97 10.92
CA VAL A 925 17.83 24.17 10.12
C VAL A 925 18.24 24.15 8.66
N PHE A 926 17.50 23.40 7.85
CA PHE A 926 17.61 23.38 6.39
C PHE A 926 16.21 23.27 5.78
N ASN A 927 16.09 23.53 4.49
CA ASN A 927 14.84 23.32 3.78
C ASN A 927 14.83 21.93 3.15
N SER A 928 13.67 21.29 3.18
CA SER A 928 13.45 20.06 2.43
C SER A 928 12.31 20.21 1.45
N ASP A 929 12.57 19.78 0.23
CA ASP A 929 11.61 19.77 -0.85
C ASP A 929 10.51 18.76 -0.57
N ARG A 930 9.27 19.23 -0.67
CA ARG A 930 8.07 18.40 -0.61
C ARG A 930 7.27 18.58 -1.88
N SER A 931 6.61 17.52 -2.33
CA SER A 931 5.83 17.56 -3.56
C SER A 931 4.64 18.54 -3.49
N GLY A 932 4.17 18.87 -2.29
CA GLY A 932 2.94 19.64 -2.03
C GLY A 932 1.66 18.95 -2.47
N ARG A 933 1.73 17.71 -2.98
CA ARG A 933 0.55 16.92 -3.39
C ARG A 933 -0.21 16.32 -2.21
N ASN A 934 0.26 16.54 -0.98
CA ASN A 934 -0.48 16.25 0.26
C ASN A 934 -1.59 17.26 0.53
N LEU A 935 -1.57 18.41 -0.14
CA LEU A 935 -2.58 19.44 0.04
C LEU A 935 -3.96 18.96 -0.46
N PRO A 936 -5.06 19.34 0.22
CA PRO A 936 -6.43 18.93 -0.11
C PRO A 936 -7.01 19.55 -1.39
N VAL A 937 -6.34 19.38 -2.52
CA VAL A 937 -6.81 19.88 -3.82
C VAL A 937 -7.24 18.70 -4.69
N GLU A 938 -8.49 18.75 -5.18
CA GLU A 938 -9.04 17.71 -6.06
C GLU A 938 -8.19 17.55 -7.33
N GLY A 939 -7.77 16.32 -7.62
CA GLY A 939 -6.95 16.00 -8.79
C GLY A 939 -5.47 16.42 -8.67
N ILE A 940 -4.99 16.87 -7.50
CA ILE A 940 -3.60 17.32 -7.33
C ILE A 940 -2.56 16.24 -7.66
N GLN A 941 -2.92 14.96 -7.54
CA GLN A 941 -2.02 13.85 -7.88
C GLN A 941 -1.78 13.71 -9.39
N ASP A 942 -2.72 14.15 -10.22
CA ASP A 942 -2.65 14.08 -11.69
C ASP A 942 -2.31 15.43 -12.34
N LEU A 943 -2.06 16.46 -11.53
CA LEU A 943 -1.81 17.82 -12.00
C LEU A 943 -0.39 17.97 -12.56
N VAL A 944 -0.28 18.23 -13.86
CA VAL A 944 0.97 18.69 -14.48
C VAL A 944 1.17 20.18 -14.17
N GLY A 945 2.00 20.47 -13.19
CA GLY A 945 2.32 21.82 -12.72
C GLY A 945 3.13 21.79 -11.42
N PRO A 946 3.71 22.93 -11.01
CA PRO A 946 4.61 22.99 -9.87
C PRO A 946 3.81 23.11 -8.56
N THR A 947 3.77 22.03 -7.80
CA THR A 947 3.19 22.02 -6.45
C THR A 947 4.26 21.96 -5.36
N THR A 948 5.54 21.98 -5.73
CA THR A 948 6.66 21.92 -4.77
C THR A 948 6.56 22.96 -3.66
N LEU A 949 6.91 22.53 -2.45
CA LEU A 949 7.01 23.36 -1.25
C LEU A 949 8.41 23.22 -0.65
N PHE A 950 8.99 24.32 -0.20
CA PHE A 950 10.22 24.34 0.60
C PHE A 950 9.83 24.50 2.06
N LEU A 951 9.97 23.42 2.84
CA LEU A 951 9.58 23.42 4.25
C LEU A 951 10.80 23.28 5.15
N PRO A 952 10.92 24.07 6.23
CA PRO A 952 12.06 23.97 7.12
C PRO A 952 12.01 22.68 7.94
N VAL A 953 13.18 22.08 8.11
CA VAL A 953 13.46 20.92 8.97
C VAL A 953 14.51 21.34 9.97
N ARG A 954 14.21 21.19 11.25
CA ARG A 954 15.11 21.47 12.37
C ARG A 954 15.59 20.16 12.99
N ILE A 955 16.90 19.97 13.04
CA ILE A 955 17.57 18.91 13.77
C ILE A 955 18.23 19.52 15.00
N HIS A 956 17.71 19.17 16.18
CA HIS A 956 18.30 19.53 17.46
C HIS A 956 19.27 18.42 17.89
N VAL A 957 20.48 18.79 18.28
CA VAL A 957 21.56 17.88 18.63
C VAL A 957 21.70 17.82 20.15
N ASP A 958 21.10 16.79 20.73
CA ASP A 958 21.38 16.36 22.09
C ASP A 958 22.25 15.10 22.04
N GLU A 959 23.54 15.24 22.35
CA GLU A 959 24.49 14.12 22.30
C GLU A 959 24.11 12.94 23.22
N SER A 960 23.27 13.17 24.23
CA SER A 960 22.78 12.14 25.16
C SER A 960 21.50 11.43 24.69
N GLN A 961 20.80 12.00 23.70
CA GLN A 961 19.57 11.44 23.14
C GLN A 961 19.89 10.17 22.33
N THR A 962 19.01 9.17 22.43
CA THR A 962 19.12 7.97 21.59
C THR A 962 18.74 8.31 20.15
N LEU A 963 19.38 7.64 19.18
CA LEU A 963 18.98 7.82 17.77
C LEU A 963 17.52 7.45 17.50
N SER A 964 16.99 6.45 18.21
CA SER A 964 15.59 6.04 18.04
C SER A 964 14.62 7.13 18.48
N ASP A 965 14.93 7.87 19.54
CA ASP A 965 14.08 8.96 20.02
C ASP A 965 14.14 10.15 19.08
N LEU A 966 15.34 10.54 18.61
CA LEU A 966 15.50 11.59 17.60
C LEU A 966 14.72 11.27 16.32
N LEU A 967 14.83 10.02 15.82
CA LEU A 967 14.09 9.59 14.63
C LEU A 967 12.58 9.63 14.85
N ARG A 968 12.08 9.24 16.03
CA ARG A 968 10.65 9.27 16.36
C ARG A 968 10.14 10.70 16.46
N GLU A 969 10.89 11.61 17.07
CA GLU A 969 10.58 13.04 17.16
C GLU A 969 10.53 13.68 15.78
N CYS A 970 11.57 13.46 14.96
CA CYS A 970 11.59 13.97 13.58
C CYS A 970 10.44 13.39 12.76
N GLN A 971 10.12 12.10 12.90
CA GLN A 971 9.01 11.46 12.19
C GLN A 971 7.64 11.96 12.67
N ALA A 972 7.46 12.19 13.96
CA ALA A 972 6.24 12.78 14.51
C ALA A 972 6.02 14.19 13.95
N PHE A 973 7.09 15.00 13.90
CA PHE A 973 7.04 16.33 13.29
C PHE A 973 6.60 16.31 11.82
N GLN A 974 7.06 15.32 11.02
CA GLN A 974 6.61 15.21 9.63
C GLN A 974 5.08 15.06 9.52
N ASN A 975 4.42 14.48 10.53
CA ASN A 975 2.96 14.35 10.57
C ASN A 975 2.29 15.64 11.08
N ASP A 976 2.86 16.25 12.12
CA ASP A 976 2.29 17.44 12.78
C ASP A 976 2.25 18.66 11.85
N LYS A 977 3.19 18.77 10.91
CA LYS A 977 3.25 19.90 9.97
C LYS A 977 2.21 19.82 8.84
N LEU A 978 1.65 18.65 8.53
CA LEU A 978 0.77 18.43 7.36
C LEU A 978 -0.36 19.48 7.21
N PRO A 979 -1.07 19.90 8.27
CA PRO A 979 -2.12 20.91 8.16
C PRO A 979 -1.62 22.33 7.86
N PHE A 980 -0.31 22.56 7.94
CA PHE A 980 0.32 23.88 7.86
C PHE A 980 1.30 24.01 6.69
N GLU A 981 1.42 22.98 5.84
CA GLU A 981 2.33 22.97 4.68
C GLU A 981 1.90 23.95 3.58
N HIS A 982 0.67 24.49 3.61
CA HIS A 982 0.21 25.48 2.63
C HIS A 982 0.88 26.85 2.77
N LEU A 983 1.61 27.11 3.86
CA LEU A 983 2.38 28.33 4.02
C LEU A 983 3.63 28.28 3.15
N GLY A 984 3.75 29.22 2.22
CA GLY A 984 4.83 29.25 1.24
C GLY A 984 6.16 29.73 1.79
N TRP A 985 7.23 29.45 1.05
CA TRP A 985 8.58 29.87 1.39
C TRP A 985 8.74 31.39 1.56
N LEU A 986 8.08 32.19 0.70
CA LEU A 986 8.13 33.66 0.80
C LEU A 986 7.55 34.18 2.11
N GLU A 987 6.58 33.47 2.70
CA GLU A 987 6.08 33.80 4.04
C GLU A 987 6.93 33.20 5.15
N LEU A 988 7.37 31.95 5.00
CA LEU A 988 8.20 31.25 5.99
C LEU A 988 9.51 32.00 6.27
N ARG A 989 10.17 32.52 5.23
CA ARG A 989 11.45 33.24 5.38
C ARG A 989 11.36 34.55 6.17
N GLU A 990 10.15 35.08 6.37
CA GLU A 990 9.90 36.28 7.18
C GLU A 990 9.81 35.97 8.68
N ILE A 991 9.94 34.70 9.10
CA ILE A 991 10.07 34.30 10.50
C ILE A 991 11.48 34.68 10.98
N ASP A 992 11.61 35.29 12.17
CA ASP A 992 12.86 35.88 12.66
C ASP A 992 14.05 34.91 12.66
N GLU A 993 13.84 33.64 13.02
CA GLU A 993 14.88 32.60 13.00
C GLU A 993 15.31 32.19 11.58
N LEU A 994 14.52 32.52 10.56
CA LEU A 994 14.83 32.33 9.15
C LEU A 994 15.30 33.63 8.46
N LYS A 995 15.10 34.82 9.05
CA LYS A 995 15.47 36.13 8.48
C LYS A 995 16.95 36.36 8.19
N PRO A 996 17.94 35.88 8.99
CA PRO A 996 19.31 35.79 8.49
C PRO A 996 19.26 34.67 7.44
N PRO A 997 19.13 34.96 6.13
CA PRO A 997 18.29 34.18 5.21
C PRO A 997 18.89 32.81 4.90
N LEU A 998 18.92 31.89 5.88
CA LEU A 998 19.61 30.61 5.80
C LEU A 998 21.01 30.68 5.16
N ARG A 999 21.79 31.77 5.31
CA ARG A 999 22.85 32.20 4.38
C ARG A 999 23.53 31.11 3.49
N HIS A 1000 23.05 30.61 2.35
CA HIS A 1000 21.79 30.79 1.62
C HIS A 1000 21.36 29.40 1.07
N SER A 1001 20.19 28.95 1.55
CA SER A 1001 19.36 27.83 1.06
C SER A 1001 20.05 26.47 0.87
N LEU A 1002 20.51 25.87 1.96
CA LEU A 1002 20.67 24.42 1.94
C LEU A 1002 19.28 23.77 1.74
N ASN A 1003 19.02 23.38 0.51
CA ASN A 1003 17.87 22.60 0.10
C ASN A 1003 18.30 21.13 0.03
N ILE A 1004 17.57 20.26 0.72
CA ILE A 1004 17.74 18.81 0.62
C ILE A 1004 16.57 18.24 -0.18
N ASN A 1005 16.89 17.74 -1.37
CA ASN A 1005 15.95 17.27 -2.37
C ASN A 1005 16.05 15.75 -2.45
N ILE A 1006 14.95 15.05 -2.14
CA ILE A 1006 14.90 13.58 -2.17
C ILE A 1006 14.05 13.15 -3.36
N ASN A 1007 14.69 12.54 -4.36
CA ASN A 1007 14.08 12.13 -5.62
C ASN A 1007 13.94 10.61 -5.72
N THR A 1008 12.72 10.11 -5.89
CA THR A 1008 12.44 8.67 -6.11
C THR A 1008 12.28 8.29 -7.59
N GLN A 1009 12.29 9.27 -8.49
CA GLN A 1009 12.23 9.08 -9.94
C GLN A 1009 13.23 10.04 -10.62
N PRO A 1010 14.52 9.69 -10.68
CA PRO A 1010 15.51 10.60 -11.25
C PRO A 1010 15.31 10.79 -12.76
N LEU A 1011 15.57 12.01 -13.25
CA LEU A 1011 15.39 12.43 -14.65
C LEU A 1011 16.02 11.49 -15.68
N LYS A 1012 17.13 10.83 -15.33
CA LYS A 1012 17.80 9.83 -16.19
C LYS A 1012 16.94 8.60 -16.55
N LEU A 1013 15.86 8.35 -15.82
CA LEU A 1013 14.95 7.23 -16.06
C LEU A 1013 13.80 7.61 -17.02
N ILE A 1014 13.71 8.88 -17.38
CA ILE A 1014 12.63 9.42 -18.21
C ILE A 1014 12.93 9.15 -19.70
N GLY A 1015 11.92 8.71 -20.46
CA GLY A 1015 12.03 8.46 -21.90
C GLY A 1015 12.73 7.14 -22.27
N GLN A 1016 12.97 6.26 -21.30
CA GLN A 1016 13.61 4.95 -21.51
C GLN A 1016 12.82 4.08 -22.49
N ARG A 1017 11.49 4.18 -22.51
CA ARG A 1017 10.66 3.35 -23.40
C ARG A 1017 10.87 3.72 -24.86
N TRP A 1018 11.14 4.99 -25.15
CA TRP A 1018 11.55 5.47 -26.46
C TRP A 1018 13.00 5.13 -26.82
N GLY A 1019 13.80 4.64 -25.86
CA GLY A 1019 15.24 4.42 -26.03
C GLY A 1019 16.06 5.71 -26.03
N LEU A 1020 15.53 6.79 -25.46
CA LEU A 1020 16.30 8.02 -25.28
C LEU A 1020 17.45 7.79 -24.30
N GLU A 1021 18.65 8.20 -24.68
CA GLU A 1021 19.84 8.13 -23.83
C GLU A 1021 20.11 9.52 -23.24
N PHE A 1022 20.00 9.66 -21.92
CA PHE A 1022 20.31 10.92 -21.24
C PHE A 1022 21.80 11.28 -21.41
N VAL A 1023 22.08 12.47 -21.94
CA VAL A 1023 23.44 12.93 -22.21
C VAL A 1023 23.92 13.86 -21.11
N THR A 1024 23.16 14.92 -20.86
CA THR A 1024 23.50 15.95 -19.89
C THR A 1024 22.27 16.76 -19.51
N SER A 1025 22.34 17.41 -18.36
CA SER A 1025 21.41 18.46 -17.98
C SER A 1025 22.18 19.66 -17.45
N HIS A 1026 21.67 20.85 -17.72
CA HIS A 1026 22.15 22.08 -17.14
C HIS A 1026 20.97 22.80 -16.50
N ALA A 1027 20.91 22.76 -15.18
CA ALA A 1027 19.99 23.57 -14.41
C ALA A 1027 20.68 24.90 -14.13
N MET A 1028 20.07 25.98 -14.59
CA MET A 1028 20.30 27.28 -13.99
C MET A 1028 19.43 27.30 -12.73
N CYS A 1029 20.02 27.66 -11.60
CA CYS A 1029 19.31 27.97 -10.36
C CYS A 1029 20.09 29.05 -9.60
N ASP A 1030 19.41 29.79 -8.74
CA ASP A 1030 20.02 30.85 -7.93
C ASP A 1030 20.58 30.30 -6.58
N ASP A 1031 20.58 28.97 -6.39
CA ASP A 1031 21.06 28.34 -5.16
C ASP A 1031 22.58 28.06 -5.26
N PRO A 1032 23.42 28.68 -4.42
CA PRO A 1032 24.86 28.48 -4.45
C PRO A 1032 25.30 27.13 -3.85
N PHE A 1033 24.38 26.40 -3.20
CA PHE A 1033 24.65 25.14 -2.51
C PHE A 1033 23.38 24.32 -2.27
N GLY A 1034 23.44 22.99 -2.37
CA GLY A 1034 22.39 22.10 -1.87
C GLY A 1034 22.73 20.62 -2.01
N ILE A 1035 21.81 19.76 -1.57
CA ILE A 1035 21.98 18.30 -1.55
C ILE A 1035 20.84 17.63 -2.30
N ASN A 1036 21.15 16.95 -3.39
CA ASN A 1036 20.23 16.07 -4.11
C ASN A 1036 20.49 14.61 -3.72
N ILE A 1037 19.43 13.88 -3.40
CA ILE A 1037 19.46 12.47 -3.03
C ILE A 1037 18.58 11.72 -4.03
N ASP A 1038 19.19 11.06 -5.01
CA ASP A 1038 18.47 10.28 -6.02
C ASP A 1038 18.44 8.80 -5.64
N ILE A 1039 17.24 8.26 -5.46
CA ILE A 1039 17.00 6.84 -5.17
C ILE A 1039 16.62 6.13 -6.48
N TYR A 1040 17.38 5.11 -6.88
CA TYR A 1040 17.10 4.32 -8.07
C TYR A 1040 17.60 2.88 -7.94
N GLY A 1041 16.70 1.91 -8.13
CA GLY A 1041 16.97 0.50 -7.82
C GLY A 1041 17.45 0.35 -6.38
N ASP A 1042 18.57 -0.36 -6.19
CA ASP A 1042 19.20 -0.55 -4.87
C ASP A 1042 20.25 0.52 -4.54
N ASN A 1043 20.26 1.66 -5.24
CA ASN A 1043 21.28 2.69 -5.07
C ASN A 1043 20.67 4.02 -4.60
N ILE A 1044 21.46 4.72 -3.78
CA ILE A 1044 21.26 6.12 -3.41
C ILE A 1044 22.44 6.90 -3.97
N LYS A 1045 22.19 7.90 -4.82
CA LYS A 1045 23.20 8.87 -5.25
C LYS A 1045 23.01 10.15 -4.46
N TRP A 1046 23.96 10.44 -3.60
CA TRP A 1046 24.08 11.68 -2.85
C TRP A 1046 24.90 12.65 -3.69
N THR A 1047 24.35 13.82 -3.98
CA THR A 1047 25.01 14.85 -4.79
C THR A 1047 24.99 16.14 -4.02
N VAL A 1048 26.16 16.72 -3.78
CA VAL A 1048 26.29 18.10 -3.29
C VAL A 1048 26.54 18.96 -4.52
N TYR A 1049 25.63 19.88 -4.82
CA TYR A 1049 25.85 20.91 -5.83
C TYR A 1049 26.28 22.19 -5.12
N TYR A 1050 27.24 22.90 -5.68
CA TYR A 1050 27.86 24.06 -5.04
C TYR A 1050 28.58 24.97 -6.03
N ASP A 1051 28.67 26.26 -5.72
CA ASP A 1051 29.60 27.17 -6.38
C ASP A 1051 30.92 27.25 -5.61
N ALA A 1052 32.04 27.02 -6.31
CA ALA A 1052 33.37 26.91 -5.73
C ALA A 1052 33.86 28.17 -4.99
N ARG A 1053 33.23 29.33 -5.22
CA ARG A 1053 33.51 30.57 -4.50
C ARG A 1053 32.95 30.58 -3.08
N PHE A 1054 31.91 29.76 -2.82
CA PHE A 1054 31.22 29.67 -1.53
C PHE A 1054 31.56 28.38 -0.77
N PHE A 1055 31.83 27.30 -1.49
CA PHE A 1055 32.09 25.97 -0.93
C PHE A 1055 33.04 25.19 -1.84
N ASP A 1056 34.21 24.77 -1.36
CA ASP A 1056 35.18 24.08 -2.22
C ASP A 1056 34.88 22.58 -2.40
N SER A 1057 35.47 21.98 -3.45
CA SER A 1057 35.25 20.57 -3.80
C SER A 1057 35.74 19.56 -2.76
N ALA A 1058 36.81 19.88 -2.03
CA ALA A 1058 37.33 19.00 -1.00
C ALA A 1058 36.36 18.96 0.20
N THR A 1059 35.80 20.11 0.56
CA THR A 1059 34.77 20.25 1.59
C THR A 1059 33.48 19.52 1.18
N ALA A 1060 33.05 19.61 -0.08
CA ALA A 1060 31.91 18.85 -0.62
C ALA A 1060 32.11 17.34 -0.57
N SER A 1061 33.27 16.86 -1.03
CA SER A 1061 33.62 15.44 -0.97
C SER A 1061 33.64 14.93 0.47
N SER A 1062 34.20 15.72 1.38
CA SER A 1062 34.27 15.35 2.78
C SER A 1062 32.90 15.40 3.48
N LEU A 1063 32.00 16.32 3.11
CA LEU A 1063 30.63 16.35 3.62
C LEU A 1063 29.85 15.10 3.18
N LEU A 1064 29.98 14.69 1.91
CA LEU A 1064 29.34 13.46 1.41
C LEU A 1064 29.81 12.22 2.17
N ALA A 1065 31.10 12.14 2.50
CA ALA A 1065 31.62 11.05 3.32
C ALA A 1065 31.02 11.05 4.74
N ASP A 1066 30.85 12.23 5.35
CA ASP A 1066 30.24 12.34 6.68
C ASP A 1066 28.74 11.98 6.65
N ILE A 1067 28.00 12.40 5.61
CA ILE A 1067 26.59 12.04 5.38
C ILE A 1067 26.45 10.52 5.23
N GLN A 1068 27.30 9.91 4.42
CA GLN A 1068 27.30 8.46 4.21
C GLN A 1068 27.56 7.71 5.51
N ALA A 1069 28.56 8.12 6.29
CA ALA A 1069 28.88 7.51 7.57
C ALA A 1069 27.72 7.63 8.56
N ALA A 1070 27.11 8.82 8.67
CA ALA A 1070 25.92 9.04 9.49
C ALA A 1070 24.76 8.14 9.03
N PHE A 1071 24.48 8.11 7.72
CA PHE A 1071 23.38 7.32 7.15
C PHE A 1071 23.50 5.83 7.49
N PHE A 1072 24.68 5.22 7.31
CA PHE A 1072 24.88 3.81 7.66
C PHE A 1072 24.75 3.51 9.16
N LEU A 1073 25.09 4.47 10.03
CA LEU A 1073 24.90 4.31 11.48
C LEU A 1073 23.41 4.43 11.87
N ILE A 1074 22.66 5.29 11.19
CA ILE A 1074 21.27 5.64 11.54
C ILE A 1074 20.28 4.65 10.94
N VAL A 1075 20.55 4.08 9.76
CA VAL A 1075 19.60 3.22 9.03
C VAL A 1075 19.21 1.93 9.78
N ASN A 1076 19.98 1.54 10.81
CA ASN A 1076 19.78 0.32 11.59
C ASN A 1076 19.77 0.57 13.12
N PRO A 1077 18.87 1.43 13.66
CA PRO A 1077 18.91 1.80 15.08
C PRO A 1077 18.61 0.61 15.99
N ASN A 1078 17.79 -0.36 15.56
CA ASN A 1078 17.42 -1.54 16.36
C ASN A 1078 18.57 -2.54 16.58
N ARG A 1079 19.63 -2.51 15.76
CA ARG A 1079 20.83 -3.31 16.03
C ARG A 1079 21.67 -2.71 17.16
N ARG A 1080 21.48 -1.43 17.45
CA ARG A 1080 22.25 -0.66 18.43
C ARG A 1080 21.28 0.26 19.21
N PRO A 1081 20.34 -0.31 20.01
CA PRO A 1081 19.29 0.47 20.68
C PRO A 1081 19.83 1.52 21.67
N ASN A 1082 21.10 1.40 22.06
CA ASN A 1082 21.78 2.33 22.96
C ASN A 1082 22.65 3.35 22.23
N LEU A 1083 22.69 3.36 20.89
CA LEU A 1083 23.52 4.31 20.14
C LEU A 1083 22.94 5.72 20.29
N THR A 1084 23.76 6.65 20.76
CA THR A 1084 23.35 8.03 20.97
C THR A 1084 23.68 8.90 19.75
N VAL A 1085 23.11 10.10 19.71
CA VAL A 1085 23.52 11.13 18.76
C VAL A 1085 25.02 11.45 18.93
N GLY A 1086 25.53 11.47 20.17
CA GLY A 1086 26.95 11.70 20.47
C GLY A 1086 27.88 10.63 19.89
N ASP A 1087 27.45 9.37 19.88
CA ASP A 1087 28.19 8.26 19.26
C ASP A 1087 28.33 8.46 17.75
N VAL A 1088 27.25 8.88 17.07
CA VAL A 1088 27.28 9.19 15.63
C VAL A 1088 28.21 10.36 15.36
N LEU A 1089 28.10 11.45 16.13
CA LEU A 1089 28.98 12.62 15.97
C LEU A 1089 30.45 12.27 16.19
N THR A 1090 30.74 11.41 17.15
CA THR A 1090 32.11 10.90 17.39
C THR A 1090 32.60 10.08 16.20
N ALA A 1091 31.75 9.23 15.63
CA ALA A 1091 32.08 8.41 14.47
C ALA A 1091 32.43 9.27 13.25
N ILE A 1092 31.59 10.24 12.89
CA ILE A 1092 31.81 11.11 11.72
C ILE A 1092 33.00 12.06 11.90
N ARG A 1093 33.34 12.43 13.15
CA ARG A 1093 34.54 13.24 13.46
C ARG A 1093 35.84 12.43 13.40
N SER A 1094 35.77 11.10 13.42
CA SER A 1094 36.94 10.21 13.37
C SER A 1094 37.45 10.04 11.94
N GLU A 1095 38.75 10.29 11.71
CA GLU A 1095 39.38 10.12 10.39
C GLU A 1095 39.30 8.67 9.87
N ASN A 1096 39.16 7.68 10.77
CA ASN A 1096 39.05 6.26 10.41
C ASN A 1096 37.72 5.91 9.72
N CYS A 1097 36.69 6.77 9.80
CA CYS A 1097 35.35 6.48 9.26
C CYS A 1097 35.09 7.09 7.86
N ARG A 1098 36.10 7.68 7.20
CA ARG A 1098 35.95 8.32 5.87
C ARG A 1098 36.32 7.39 4.71
N GLY A 1099 35.43 7.23 3.73
CA GLY A 1099 35.72 6.56 2.43
C GLY A 1099 35.17 5.15 2.23
N TRP A 1100 34.29 4.68 3.12
CA TRP A 1100 33.72 3.34 3.10
C TRP A 1100 32.59 3.23 2.08
N LYS A 1101 32.46 2.13 1.36
CA LYS A 1101 31.43 1.95 0.32
C LYS A 1101 30.30 1.02 0.75
N GLU A 1102 30.52 0.20 1.77
CA GLU A 1102 29.57 -0.83 2.22
C GLU A 1102 29.48 -0.91 3.75
N GLU A 1103 28.31 -1.32 4.28
CA GLU A 1103 28.01 -1.40 5.73
C GLU A 1103 28.93 -2.39 6.47
N GLU A 1104 29.38 -3.46 5.80
CA GLU A 1104 30.28 -4.49 6.36
C GLU A 1104 31.63 -3.91 6.75
N GLU A 1105 32.07 -2.89 6.03
CA GLU A 1105 33.37 -2.31 6.28
C GLU A 1105 33.33 -1.52 7.62
N LEU A 1106 32.26 -0.76 7.91
CA LEU A 1106 32.04 -0.07 9.20
C LEU A 1106 31.99 -1.00 10.41
N GLN A 1107 31.59 -2.28 10.25
CA GLN A 1107 31.56 -3.25 11.33
C GLN A 1107 32.95 -3.62 11.86
N SER A 1108 33.98 -3.53 11.01
CA SER A 1108 35.36 -3.85 11.40
C SER A 1108 35.95 -2.86 12.42
N CYS A 1109 35.58 -1.58 12.35
CA CYS A 1109 36.13 -0.53 13.22
C CYS A 1109 35.54 -0.48 14.64
N TRP A 1110 34.36 -1.04 14.85
CA TRP A 1110 33.66 -1.04 16.15
C TRP A 1110 33.64 -2.42 16.82
N SER A 1111 34.38 -3.38 16.26
CA SER A 1111 34.60 -4.72 16.82
C SER A 1111 35.69 -4.76 17.92
N VAL A 1112 35.96 -3.61 18.56
CA VAL A 1112 36.90 -3.43 19.68
C VAL A 1112 36.16 -3.02 20.93
#